data_AF-A0A1E1V2Z6-F1
#
_entry.id   AF-A0A1E1V2Z6-F1
#
_cell.length_a   1.000
_cell.length_b   1.000
_cell.length_c   1.000
_cell.angle_alpha   90.00
_cell.angle_beta   90.00
_cell.angle_gamma   90.00
#
_symmetry.space_group_name_H-M   'P 1'
#
loop_
_entity.id
_entity.type
_entity.pdbx_description
1 polymer ?
#
loop_
_entity_poly.entity_id
_entity_poly.type
_entity_poly.pdbx_seq_one_letter_code
_entity_poly.pdbx_strand_id
1 'polypeptide(L)'
;MKLGGENLTALGDKARDARDWSAAVDHYSAHLRARPNDFGIWVQKGNCAKEARQFAVAFEAYQHAIGLNTTDSDVHLQLGHLFKMQGQRANALASYRKALELNPDGIEAFRELTQLGDKKRAELIVNRTAAETAQFVIDISDLIFYFRHHPRVSGIQRVQVELIRNFLRDWPDCGFVQMDPDGTLYALPSDSVSEFIELIDSSDRTVADLVEFTDKMHLGAAVFDSSKPRVYVLLGAFWVFPVIPQKMVELRSKGWKIVAYIYDLIPITHSEFCEKKLVNQFTTIFYTIAYAVDQILTISEHVKREVESKLRPLGLDIPVSAVPLAHEMKAVEEDVDGQEWLAENELDQPYVLCVGTIEVRKNHVLLFNVWRNLERARGEATPKLVLVGRAGWRVSDFMEQLEVTDFVSKRIVILNDLSDPQLVTLYRSAMFTVFPSFEEGWGLPVGESLVQGKLCLASSSSSIPEVGGDLVKYFDPYNAKAAQTLIEQYIDDENLRASDERCLKENFKPRRWSDVSRVFRDALQKRWSPETLSLESKRNPPELVEGQDYQVGTASLNLRRKEDLRARAIISCLVGDWNNGEAFGAWAKKSAARVCFRAAPGIKKVTVYLTLTLPGNIGSNEIAIRTAKATSNDPCRFFVRGHQPIAFECDVDEDGVVDFRIVTMGRYSDMPGDSRKLYCGLVALTYVRTDDVSARLRILERTIFQMGAGQSS
;
A
#
# COMPACT_ATOMS: atom_id res chain seq x y z
N MET A 1 -52.28 48.28 25.00
CA MET A 1 -51.68 48.46 23.67
C MET A 1 -50.16 48.28 23.79
N LYS A 2 -49.62 47.13 23.42
CA LYS A 2 -48.23 46.98 22.96
C LYS A 2 -48.22 45.83 21.95
N LEU A 3 -47.81 46.20 20.73
CA LEU A 3 -47.89 45.44 19.49
C LEU A 3 -47.05 44.17 19.53
N GLY A 4 -47.40 43.20 18.69
CA GLY A 4 -46.63 41.97 18.48
C GLY A 4 -45.17 42.30 18.20
N GLY A 5 -44.27 41.85 19.09
CA GLY A 5 -42.84 42.04 18.93
C GLY A 5 -42.33 41.07 17.88
N GLU A 6 -41.94 41.58 16.72
CA GLU A 6 -41.22 40.79 15.72
C GLU A 6 -39.96 40.19 16.35
N ASN A 7 -39.70 38.90 16.07
CA ASN A 7 -38.52 38.23 16.58
C ASN A 7 -37.28 38.80 15.87
N LEU A 8 -36.56 39.72 16.53
CA LEU A 8 -35.39 40.41 16.00
C LEU A 8 -34.28 39.46 15.54
N THR A 9 -34.13 38.28 16.16
CA THR A 9 -33.18 37.26 15.70
C THR A 9 -33.58 36.69 14.35
N ALA A 10 -34.86 36.36 14.16
CA ALA A 10 -35.38 35.84 12.89
C ALA A 10 -35.31 36.87 11.76
N LEU A 11 -35.49 38.17 12.07
CA LEU A 11 -35.26 39.25 11.11
C LEU A 11 -33.77 39.37 10.74
N GLY A 12 -32.88 39.25 11.72
CA GLY A 12 -31.44 39.22 11.50
C GLY A 12 -31.01 38.04 10.64
N ASP A 13 -31.49 36.83 10.94
CA ASP A 13 -31.20 35.62 10.17
C ASP A 13 -31.75 35.73 8.73
N LYS A 14 -32.97 36.23 8.56
CA LYS A 14 -33.55 36.47 7.24
C LYS A 14 -32.74 37.48 6.42
N ALA A 15 -32.27 38.56 7.04
CA ALA A 15 -31.43 39.55 6.37
C ALA A 15 -30.04 38.97 6.02
N ARG A 16 -29.43 38.19 6.92
CA ARG A 16 -28.19 37.45 6.68
C ARG A 16 -28.33 36.50 5.49
N ASP A 17 -29.40 35.71 5.46
CA ASP A 17 -29.64 34.74 4.39
C ASP A 17 -29.92 35.43 3.05
N ALA A 18 -30.51 36.63 3.08
CA ALA A 18 -30.66 37.52 1.92
C ALA A 18 -29.38 38.29 1.54
N ARG A 19 -28.29 38.12 2.29
CA ARG A 19 -27.01 38.85 2.16
C ARG A 19 -27.12 40.36 2.34
N ASP A 20 -28.19 40.83 2.99
CA ASP A 20 -28.30 42.22 3.46
C ASP A 20 -27.59 42.34 4.81
N TRP A 21 -26.26 42.36 4.73
CA TRP A 21 -25.39 42.30 5.90
C TRP A 21 -25.57 43.48 6.85
N SER A 22 -25.84 44.69 6.32
CA SER A 22 -26.06 45.88 7.14
C SER A 22 -27.38 45.78 7.91
N ALA A 23 -28.48 45.35 7.26
CA ALA A 23 -29.75 45.13 7.95
C ALA A 23 -29.65 44.01 9.00
N ALA A 24 -28.90 42.94 8.72
CA ALA A 24 -28.65 41.87 9.69
C ALA A 24 -27.94 42.39 10.94
N VAL A 25 -26.90 43.23 10.76
CA VAL A 25 -26.18 43.87 11.88
C VAL A 25 -27.10 44.75 12.72
N ASP A 26 -28.03 45.50 12.11
CA ASP A 26 -28.97 46.35 12.83
C ASP A 26 -29.97 45.54 13.66
N HIS A 27 -30.54 44.48 13.08
CA HIS A 27 -31.47 43.58 13.77
C HIS A 27 -30.79 42.83 14.92
N TYR A 28 -29.59 42.27 14.71
CA TYR A 28 -28.83 41.64 15.78
C TYR A 28 -28.40 42.65 16.85
N SER A 29 -28.05 43.89 16.49
CA SER A 29 -27.74 44.94 17.46
C SER A 29 -28.94 45.33 18.32
N ALA A 30 -30.14 45.39 17.73
CA ALA A 30 -31.37 45.63 18.47
C ALA A 30 -31.69 44.50 19.46
N HIS A 31 -31.47 43.24 19.05
CA HIS A 31 -31.60 42.07 19.95
C HIS A 31 -30.62 42.14 21.13
N LEU A 32 -29.35 42.42 20.84
CA LEU A 32 -28.28 42.45 21.85
C LEU A 32 -28.42 43.59 22.86
N ARG A 33 -29.15 44.67 22.55
CA ARG A 33 -29.51 45.70 23.56
C ARG A 33 -30.39 45.15 24.67
N ALA A 34 -31.27 44.20 24.34
CA ALA A 34 -32.16 43.55 25.30
C ALA A 34 -31.52 42.31 25.92
N ARG A 35 -30.63 41.62 25.19
CA ARG A 35 -29.94 40.39 25.62
C ARG A 35 -28.44 40.47 25.35
N PRO A 36 -27.68 41.20 26.18
CA PRO A 36 -26.26 41.46 25.93
C PRO A 36 -25.34 40.24 26.13
N ASN A 37 -25.84 39.14 26.70
CA ASN A 37 -25.05 37.93 26.96
C ASN A 37 -25.31 36.80 25.95
N ASP A 38 -25.98 37.10 24.84
CA ASP A 38 -26.29 36.11 23.80
C ASP A 38 -25.07 35.87 22.90
N PHE A 39 -24.23 34.90 23.30
CA PHE A 39 -22.97 34.57 22.62
C PHE A 39 -23.18 34.30 21.12
N GLY A 40 -24.16 33.46 20.78
CA GLY A 40 -24.41 33.08 19.38
C GLY A 40 -24.74 34.29 18.51
N ILE A 41 -25.54 35.23 19.01
CA ILE A 41 -25.89 36.44 18.26
C ILE A 41 -24.72 37.42 18.18
N TRP A 42 -23.83 37.50 19.17
CA TRP A 42 -22.58 38.26 19.04
C TRP A 42 -21.68 37.72 17.92
N VAL A 43 -21.54 36.39 17.79
CA VAL A 43 -20.78 35.77 16.70
C VAL A 43 -21.43 36.06 15.34
N GLN A 44 -22.75 35.89 15.21
CA GLN A 44 -23.47 36.16 13.96
C GLN A 44 -23.40 37.64 13.56
N LYS A 45 -23.52 38.57 14.52
CA LYS A 45 -23.31 40.00 14.29
C LYS A 45 -21.89 40.27 13.79
N GLY A 46 -20.87 39.65 14.40
CA GLY A 46 -19.48 39.75 13.97
C GLY A 46 -19.26 39.28 12.54
N ASN A 47 -19.82 38.12 12.19
CA ASN A 47 -19.75 37.56 10.84
C ASN A 47 -20.41 38.49 9.80
N CYS A 48 -21.62 38.97 10.07
CA CYS A 48 -22.33 39.88 9.16
C CYS A 48 -21.60 41.22 9.02
N ALA A 49 -21.09 41.79 10.12
CA ALA A 49 -20.33 43.04 10.08
C ALA A 49 -19.01 42.89 9.30
N LYS A 50 -18.35 41.72 9.38
CA LYS A 50 -17.16 41.38 8.59
C LYS A 50 -17.49 41.38 7.09
N GLU A 51 -18.57 40.71 6.68
CA GLU A 51 -19.03 40.69 5.29
C GLU A 51 -19.49 42.07 4.78
N ALA A 52 -20.11 42.87 5.65
CA ALA A 52 -20.47 44.26 5.38
C ALA A 52 -19.27 45.23 5.30
N ARG A 53 -18.04 44.75 5.54
CA ARG A 53 -16.81 45.55 5.70
C ARG A 53 -16.89 46.60 6.82
N GLN A 54 -17.77 46.41 7.79
CA GLN A 54 -17.87 47.21 9.01
C GLN A 54 -16.90 46.67 10.06
N PHE A 55 -15.60 46.76 9.78
CA PHE A 55 -14.60 46.00 10.54
C PHE A 55 -14.49 46.36 12.03
N ALA A 56 -14.73 47.63 12.41
CA ALA A 56 -14.75 48.03 13.81
C ALA A 56 -15.88 47.35 14.58
N VAL A 57 -17.08 47.30 13.98
CA VAL A 57 -18.25 46.64 14.55
C VAL A 57 -18.03 45.13 14.65
N ALA A 58 -17.41 44.52 13.63
CA ALA A 58 -17.06 43.10 13.66
C ALA A 58 -16.07 42.77 14.78
N PHE A 59 -15.03 43.60 14.95
CA PHE A 59 -14.03 43.43 15.98
C PHE A 59 -14.64 43.51 17.38
N GLU A 60 -15.44 44.55 17.66
CA GLU A 60 -16.14 44.70 18.95
C GLU A 60 -17.05 43.51 19.22
N ALA A 61 -17.79 43.03 18.21
CA ALA A 61 -18.68 41.88 18.36
C ALA A 61 -17.91 40.59 18.70
N TYR A 62 -16.79 40.31 18.04
CA TYR A 62 -15.95 39.15 18.38
C TYR A 62 -15.29 39.30 19.75
N GLN A 63 -14.84 40.50 20.15
CA GLN A 63 -14.29 40.72 21.49
C GLN A 63 -15.34 40.47 22.59
N HIS A 64 -16.57 40.92 22.38
CA HIS A 64 -17.68 40.61 23.29
C HIS A 64 -17.98 39.12 23.33
N ALA A 65 -18.00 38.43 22.18
CA ALA A 65 -18.18 36.97 22.14
C ALA A 65 -17.07 36.22 22.91
N ILE A 66 -15.80 36.61 22.74
CA ILE A 66 -14.65 36.04 23.48
C ILE A 66 -14.79 36.29 24.98
N GLY A 67 -15.29 37.47 25.39
CA GLY A 67 -15.56 37.77 26.80
C GLY A 67 -16.65 36.89 27.43
N LEU A 68 -17.58 36.37 26.62
CA LEU A 68 -18.64 35.47 27.06
C LEU A 68 -18.22 33.99 27.04
N ASN A 69 -17.38 33.58 26.08
CA ASN A 69 -16.79 32.24 26.00
C ASN A 69 -15.31 32.31 25.59
N THR A 70 -14.43 32.10 26.56
CA THR A 70 -12.97 32.21 26.37
C THR A 70 -12.33 30.97 25.75
N THR A 71 -13.08 29.87 25.60
CA THR A 71 -12.60 28.58 25.09
C THR A 71 -13.03 28.28 23.65
N ASP A 72 -13.83 29.16 23.04
CA ASP A 72 -14.33 28.94 21.67
C ASP A 72 -13.27 29.22 20.62
N SER A 73 -12.82 28.17 19.92
CA SER A 73 -11.79 28.30 18.88
C SER A 73 -12.27 28.99 17.60
N ASP A 74 -13.57 28.91 17.26
CA ASP A 74 -14.10 29.46 16.00
C ASP A 74 -14.11 31.00 16.04
N VAL A 75 -14.43 31.60 17.19
CA VAL A 75 -14.38 33.07 17.31
C VAL A 75 -12.96 33.61 17.06
N HIS A 76 -11.93 32.89 17.52
CA HIS A 76 -10.53 33.23 17.23
C HIS A 76 -10.16 33.02 15.75
N LEU A 77 -10.70 32.00 15.10
CA LEU A 77 -10.56 31.79 13.66
C LEU A 77 -11.20 32.94 12.86
N GLN A 78 -12.44 33.32 13.19
CA GLN A 78 -13.16 34.42 12.53
C GLN A 78 -12.48 35.78 12.75
N LEU A 79 -11.93 36.01 13.94
CA LEU A 79 -11.11 37.18 14.24
C LEU A 79 -9.82 37.20 13.41
N GLY A 80 -9.21 36.03 13.16
CA GLY A 80 -8.10 35.88 12.23
C GLY A 80 -8.47 36.28 10.80
N HIS A 81 -9.62 35.83 10.30
CA HIS A 81 -10.14 36.24 8.98
C HIS A 81 -10.38 37.75 8.88
N LEU A 82 -10.95 38.36 9.93
CA LEU A 82 -11.15 39.81 9.99
C LEU A 82 -9.82 40.56 9.84
N PHE A 83 -8.79 40.20 10.61
CA PHE A 83 -7.48 40.83 10.51
C PHE A 83 -6.79 40.58 9.17
N LYS A 84 -6.97 39.39 8.58
CA LYS A 84 -6.48 39.06 7.24
C LYS A 84 -7.10 39.99 6.18
N MET A 85 -8.42 40.24 6.25
CA MET A 85 -9.11 41.18 5.35
C MET A 85 -8.64 42.63 5.49
N GLN A 86 -8.20 43.03 6.69
CA GLN A 86 -7.62 44.35 6.96
C GLN A 86 -6.13 44.46 6.60
N GLY A 87 -5.49 43.39 6.11
CA GLY A 87 -4.05 43.36 5.85
C GLY A 87 -3.19 43.35 7.12
N GLN A 88 -3.77 43.16 8.30
CA GLN A 88 -3.07 43.13 9.60
C GLN A 88 -2.49 41.74 9.87
N ARG A 89 -1.46 41.39 9.12
CA ARG A 89 -0.86 40.04 9.14
C ARG A 89 -0.45 39.54 10.53
N ALA A 90 0.17 40.39 11.35
CA ALA A 90 0.63 39.98 12.69
C ALA A 90 -0.52 39.59 13.62
N ASN A 91 -1.63 40.33 13.55
CA ASN A 91 -2.82 40.08 14.36
C ASN A 91 -3.59 38.85 13.86
N ALA A 92 -3.66 38.65 12.53
CA ALA A 92 -4.22 37.44 11.95
C ALA A 92 -3.47 36.18 12.42
N LEU A 93 -2.14 36.19 12.36
CA LEU A 93 -1.30 35.10 12.86
C LEU A 93 -1.53 34.82 14.36
N ALA A 94 -1.63 35.85 15.19
CA ALA A 94 -1.89 35.70 16.61
C ALA A 94 -3.26 35.04 16.88
N SER A 95 -4.29 35.47 16.16
CA SER A 95 -5.65 34.92 16.29
C SER A 95 -5.73 33.46 15.83
N TYR A 96 -5.11 33.10 14.70
CA TYR A 96 -5.10 31.70 14.25
C TYR A 96 -4.28 30.79 15.16
N ARG A 97 -3.16 31.27 15.73
CA ARG A 97 -2.42 30.52 16.76
C ARG A 97 -3.31 30.25 17.96
N LYS A 98 -4.05 31.27 18.41
CA LYS A 98 -4.96 31.11 19.54
C LYS A 98 -6.10 30.13 19.25
N ALA A 99 -6.62 30.13 18.04
CA ALA A 99 -7.60 29.14 17.59
C ALA A 99 -7.03 27.70 17.67
N LEU A 100 -5.79 27.48 17.20
CA LEU A 100 -5.12 26.17 17.31
C LEU A 100 -4.72 25.79 18.74
N GLU A 101 -4.37 26.74 19.60
CA GLU A 101 -4.12 26.47 21.02
C GLU A 101 -5.37 25.96 21.74
N LEU A 102 -6.56 26.47 21.36
CA LEU A 102 -7.84 26.09 21.95
C LEU A 102 -8.43 24.82 21.30
N ASN A 103 -8.13 24.58 20.03
CA ASN A 103 -8.51 23.38 19.30
C ASN A 103 -7.33 22.92 18.38
N PRO A 104 -6.46 22.01 18.88
CA PRO A 104 -5.31 21.51 18.11
C PRO A 104 -5.69 20.85 16.78
N ASP A 105 -6.92 20.35 16.64
CA ASP A 105 -7.44 19.69 15.43
C ASP A 105 -8.08 20.68 14.43
N GLY A 106 -7.97 21.99 14.67
CA GLY A 106 -8.58 23.05 13.86
C GLY A 106 -7.94 23.22 12.47
N ILE A 107 -8.34 22.39 11.50
CA ILE A 107 -7.79 22.34 10.12
C ILE A 107 -7.76 23.71 9.43
N GLU A 108 -8.80 24.53 9.58
CA GLU A 108 -8.88 25.84 8.93
C GLU A 108 -7.85 26.83 9.49
N ALA A 109 -7.67 26.86 10.82
CA ALA A 109 -6.65 27.68 11.47
C ALA A 109 -5.23 27.22 11.11
N PHE A 110 -5.00 25.90 11.02
CA PHE A 110 -3.73 25.32 10.57
C PHE A 110 -3.39 25.72 9.12
N ARG A 111 -4.36 25.62 8.21
CA ARG A 111 -4.21 25.99 6.81
C ARG A 111 -3.88 27.48 6.68
N GLU A 112 -4.61 28.33 7.39
CA GLU A 112 -4.42 29.78 7.38
C GLU A 112 -3.06 30.21 7.94
N LEU A 113 -2.59 29.60 9.04
CA LEU A 113 -1.23 29.84 9.57
C LEU A 113 -0.13 29.42 8.60
N THR A 114 -0.32 28.27 7.95
CA THR A 114 0.63 27.74 6.98
C THR A 114 0.72 28.66 5.76
N GLN A 115 -0.42 29.12 5.22
CA GLN A 115 -0.46 30.07 4.11
C GLN A 115 0.18 31.43 4.46
N LEU A 116 0.03 31.88 5.71
CA LEU A 116 0.65 33.11 6.21
C LEU A 116 2.12 32.93 6.65
N GLY A 117 2.72 31.76 6.44
CA GLY A 117 4.16 31.53 6.55
C GLY A 117 4.66 31.08 7.94
N ASP A 118 3.79 30.64 8.85
CA ASP A 118 4.17 30.18 10.20
C ASP A 118 4.03 28.66 10.40
N LYS A 119 4.32 27.91 9.32
CA LYS A 119 4.23 26.44 9.25
C LYS A 119 4.92 25.74 10.42
N LYS A 120 6.16 26.15 10.74
CA LYS A 120 6.98 25.54 11.79
C LYS A 120 6.36 25.64 13.19
N ARG A 121 5.54 26.66 13.45
CA ARG A 121 4.91 26.89 14.75
C ARG A 121 3.53 26.25 14.81
N ALA A 122 2.81 26.20 13.69
CA ALA A 122 1.61 25.36 13.54
C ALA A 122 1.95 23.87 13.78
N GLU A 123 3.04 23.37 13.20
CA GLU A 123 3.56 22.01 13.42
C GLU A 123 3.97 21.73 14.87
N LEU A 124 4.43 22.75 15.61
CA LEU A 124 4.81 22.61 17.03
C LEU A 124 3.59 22.46 17.94
N ILE A 125 2.45 23.04 17.55
CA ILE A 125 1.22 23.10 18.35
C ILE A 125 0.39 21.79 18.22
N VAL A 126 0.53 21.06 17.12
CA VAL A 126 -0.26 19.84 16.81
C VAL A 126 0.25 18.56 17.52
N ASN A 127 1.42 18.60 18.17
CA ASN A 127 2.04 17.45 18.85
C ASN A 127 2.39 16.26 17.93
N ARG A 128 3.62 15.76 18.08
CA ARG A 128 4.23 14.79 17.16
C ARG A 128 3.70 13.38 17.41
N THR A 129 3.38 12.66 16.33
CA THR A 129 2.91 11.27 16.35
C THR A 129 4.03 10.29 16.76
N ALA A 130 3.66 9.16 17.36
CA ALA A 130 4.57 8.05 17.70
C ALA A 130 5.44 7.58 16.52
N ALA A 131 4.93 7.72 15.29
CA ALA A 131 5.66 7.45 14.06
C ALA A 131 6.95 8.26 13.92
N GLU A 132 7.04 9.49 14.44
CA GLU A 132 8.26 10.31 14.36
C GLU A 132 9.38 9.89 15.32
N THR A 133 9.11 9.02 16.28
CA THR A 133 10.12 8.50 17.22
C THR A 133 10.39 7.00 17.06
N ALA A 134 9.50 6.28 16.37
CA ALA A 134 9.60 4.85 16.13
C ALA A 134 10.89 4.46 15.38
N GLN A 135 11.50 3.33 15.73
CA GLN A 135 12.61 2.73 14.98
C GLN A 135 12.12 1.97 13.74
N PHE A 136 10.92 1.40 13.81
CA PHE A 136 10.30 0.63 12.73
C PHE A 136 9.08 1.37 12.21
N VAL A 137 9.12 1.75 10.94
CA VAL A 137 8.04 2.47 10.27
C VAL A 137 7.28 1.47 9.40
N ILE A 138 6.05 1.16 9.82
CA ILE A 138 5.17 0.18 9.20
C ILE A 138 4.28 0.89 8.18
N ASP A 139 4.44 0.52 6.91
CA ASP A 139 3.61 1.01 5.81
C ASP A 139 2.29 0.22 5.75
N ILE A 140 1.18 0.93 5.95
CA ILE A 140 -0.18 0.37 5.88
C ILE A 140 -1.00 0.95 4.72
N SER A 141 -0.32 1.50 3.71
CA SER A 141 -0.95 2.18 2.57
C SER A 141 -1.84 1.24 1.76
N ASP A 142 -1.41 0.00 1.57
CA ASP A 142 -2.23 -1.04 0.91
C ASP A 142 -3.51 -1.32 1.69
N LEU A 143 -3.43 -1.41 3.02
CA LEU A 143 -4.61 -1.62 3.88
C LEU A 143 -5.64 -0.51 3.68
N ILE A 144 -5.19 0.74 3.78
CA ILE A 144 -6.05 1.91 3.63
C ILE A 144 -6.63 1.98 2.21
N PHE A 145 -5.78 1.80 1.19
CA PHE A 145 -6.21 1.81 -0.20
C PHE A 145 -7.27 0.73 -0.48
N TYR A 146 -7.06 -0.49 0.03
CA TYR A 146 -7.97 -1.60 -0.18
C TYR A 146 -9.36 -1.33 0.43
N PHE A 147 -9.42 -0.88 1.69
CA PHE A 147 -10.71 -0.66 2.38
C PHE A 147 -11.51 0.54 1.86
N ARG A 148 -10.88 1.45 1.11
CA ARG A 148 -11.60 2.51 0.38
C ARG A 148 -12.41 1.99 -0.81
N HIS A 149 -12.17 0.75 -1.26
CA HIS A 149 -12.83 0.15 -2.43
C HIS A 149 -13.57 -1.14 -2.08
N HIS A 150 -13.23 -1.76 -0.95
CA HIS A 150 -13.75 -3.06 -0.57
C HIS A 150 -14.24 -3.04 0.89
N PRO A 151 -15.52 -3.39 1.15
CA PRO A 151 -16.03 -3.41 2.51
C PRO A 151 -15.49 -4.61 3.30
N ARG A 152 -14.94 -5.62 2.64
CA ARG A 152 -14.55 -6.90 3.26
C ARG A 152 -13.09 -7.23 3.06
N VAL A 153 -12.53 -7.85 4.09
CA VAL A 153 -11.11 -8.17 4.22
C VAL A 153 -10.70 -9.28 3.24
N SER A 154 -9.61 -9.09 2.50
CA SER A 154 -8.95 -10.20 1.78
C SER A 154 -7.96 -10.93 2.70
N GLY A 155 -7.35 -12.02 2.21
CA GLY A 155 -6.30 -12.73 2.95
C GLY A 155 -5.13 -11.82 3.37
N ILE A 156 -4.63 -10.95 2.48
CA ILE A 156 -3.51 -10.04 2.78
C ILE A 156 -3.90 -9.02 3.85
N GLN A 157 -5.07 -8.39 3.70
CA GLN A 157 -5.53 -7.37 4.66
C GLN A 157 -5.87 -7.98 6.02
N ARG A 158 -6.32 -9.25 6.09
CA ARG A 158 -6.53 -9.94 7.38
C ARG A 158 -5.22 -10.09 8.13
N VAL A 159 -4.15 -10.52 7.44
CA VAL A 159 -2.81 -10.61 8.05
C VAL A 159 -2.33 -9.25 8.53
N GLN A 160 -2.52 -8.18 7.73
CA GLN A 160 -2.13 -6.83 8.13
C GLN A 160 -2.87 -6.38 9.38
N VAL A 161 -4.20 -6.50 9.42
CA VAL A 161 -5.05 -6.14 10.57
C VAL A 161 -4.56 -6.84 11.84
N GLU A 162 -4.33 -8.15 11.78
CA GLU A 162 -3.91 -8.93 12.94
C GLU A 162 -2.50 -8.58 13.42
N LEU A 163 -1.56 -8.33 12.50
CA LEU A 163 -0.23 -7.87 12.86
C LEU A 163 -0.27 -6.47 13.48
N ILE A 164 -0.98 -5.52 12.86
CA ILE A 164 -1.12 -4.14 13.35
C ILE A 164 -1.74 -4.13 14.75
N ARG A 165 -2.80 -4.92 14.99
CA ARG A 165 -3.43 -5.05 16.31
C ARG A 165 -2.44 -5.50 17.38
N ASN A 166 -1.61 -6.50 17.08
CA ASN A 166 -0.59 -6.97 18.01
C ASN A 166 0.59 -5.99 18.16
N PHE A 167 0.93 -5.24 17.10
CA PHE A 167 1.96 -4.21 17.14
C PHE A 167 1.55 -3.02 18.01
N LEU A 168 0.31 -2.52 17.86
CA LEU A 168 -0.26 -1.46 18.70
C LEU A 168 -0.25 -1.83 20.19
N ARG A 169 -0.52 -3.10 20.50
CA ARG A 169 -0.57 -3.59 21.88
C ARG A 169 0.81 -3.76 22.51
N ASP A 170 1.74 -4.39 21.78
CA ASP A 170 2.94 -4.97 22.39
C ASP A 170 4.26 -4.46 21.78
N TRP A 171 4.26 -3.49 20.85
CA TRP A 171 5.47 -3.02 20.15
C TRP A 171 5.64 -1.49 20.10
N PRO A 172 6.14 -0.86 21.18
CA PRO A 172 6.27 0.59 21.26
C PRO A 172 7.31 1.20 20.27
N ASP A 173 8.23 0.39 19.75
CA ASP A 173 9.26 0.85 18.81
C ASP A 173 8.75 0.99 17.36
N CYS A 174 7.49 0.64 17.11
CA CYS A 174 6.89 0.77 15.79
C CYS A 174 5.97 2.00 15.68
N GLY A 175 5.82 2.50 14.46
CA GLY A 175 4.86 3.54 14.13
C GLY A 175 4.37 3.37 12.69
N PHE A 176 3.25 4.02 12.36
CA PHE A 176 2.51 3.73 11.14
C PHE A 176 2.57 4.90 10.16
N VAL A 177 2.66 4.57 8.87
CA VAL A 177 2.58 5.56 7.79
C VAL A 177 1.62 5.12 6.71
N GLN A 178 1.04 6.11 6.05
CA GLN A 178 0.39 5.98 4.76
C GLN A 178 1.21 6.70 3.70
N MET A 179 1.29 6.12 2.51
CA MET A 179 1.84 6.71 1.32
C MET A 179 0.71 7.04 0.35
N ASP A 180 0.72 8.27 -0.17
CA ASP A 180 -0.18 8.68 -1.24
C ASP A 180 0.37 8.25 -2.62
N PRO A 181 -0.48 8.24 -3.67
CA PRO A 181 -0.05 7.87 -5.02
C PRO A 181 1.11 8.69 -5.59
N ASP A 182 1.37 9.90 -5.07
CA ASP A 182 2.48 10.76 -5.46
C ASP A 182 3.82 10.41 -4.75
N GLY A 183 3.79 9.49 -3.76
CA GLY A 183 4.94 9.06 -2.97
C GLY A 183 5.19 9.88 -1.70
N THR A 184 4.29 10.81 -1.35
CA THR A 184 4.31 11.53 -0.07
C THR A 184 3.94 10.58 1.05
N LEU A 185 4.73 10.58 2.13
CA LEU A 185 4.48 9.77 3.32
C LEU A 185 3.82 10.65 4.38
N TYR A 186 2.82 10.09 5.05
CA TYR A 186 2.10 10.71 6.17
C TYR A 186 2.20 9.81 7.39
N ALA A 187 2.59 10.40 8.52
CA ALA A 187 2.64 9.75 9.81
C ALA A 187 1.24 9.70 10.41
N LEU A 188 0.83 8.50 10.81
CA LEU A 188 -0.50 8.24 11.33
C LEU A 188 -0.45 8.15 12.87
N PRO A 189 -1.37 8.81 13.60
CA PRO A 189 -1.50 8.61 15.03
C PRO A 189 -1.89 7.16 15.36
N SER A 190 -1.25 6.56 16.36
CA SER A 190 -1.53 5.17 16.77
C SER A 190 -3.00 4.97 17.17
N ASP A 191 -3.60 5.95 17.83
CA ASP A 191 -5.01 5.89 18.25
C ASP A 191 -5.94 5.85 17.02
N SER A 192 -5.68 6.67 16.00
CA SER A 192 -6.45 6.62 14.74
C SER A 192 -6.28 5.30 13.99
N VAL A 193 -5.10 4.70 14.04
CA VAL A 193 -4.89 3.35 13.48
C VAL A 193 -5.67 2.31 14.29
N SER A 194 -5.69 2.41 15.62
CA SER A 194 -6.48 1.52 16.48
C SER A 194 -7.98 1.62 16.17
N GLU A 195 -8.52 2.84 16.13
CA GLU A 195 -9.91 3.11 15.74
C GLU A 195 -10.23 2.58 14.33
N PHE A 196 -9.29 2.68 13.39
CA PHE A 196 -9.47 2.11 12.05
C PHE A 196 -9.60 0.59 12.09
N ILE A 197 -8.77 -0.10 12.89
CA ILE A 197 -8.85 -1.55 13.07
C ILE A 197 -10.19 -1.95 13.70
N GLU A 198 -10.65 -1.20 14.71
CA GLU A 198 -11.96 -1.42 15.34
C GLU A 198 -13.12 -1.21 14.35
N LEU A 199 -13.05 -0.18 13.50
CA LEU A 199 -14.03 0.05 12.45
C LEU A 199 -14.05 -1.11 11.43
N ILE A 200 -12.87 -1.65 11.05
CA ILE A 200 -12.77 -2.83 10.18
C ILE A 200 -13.42 -4.07 10.82
N ASP A 201 -13.42 -4.17 12.15
CA ASP A 201 -14.06 -5.29 12.86
C ASP A 201 -15.59 -5.18 12.95
N SER A 202 -16.15 -3.98 12.77
CA SER A 202 -17.59 -3.74 12.85
C SER A 202 -18.35 -4.43 11.72
N SER A 203 -19.38 -5.21 12.06
CA SER A 203 -20.20 -5.98 11.11
C SER A 203 -21.01 -5.10 10.16
N ASP A 204 -21.39 -3.90 10.60
CA ASP A 204 -22.37 -3.05 9.91
C ASP A 204 -21.75 -1.94 9.06
N ARG A 205 -20.41 -1.96 8.92
CA ARG A 205 -19.67 -0.93 8.20
C ARG A 205 -19.96 -0.94 6.69
N THR A 206 -20.03 0.24 6.11
CA THR A 206 -20.09 0.45 4.67
C THR A 206 -18.75 0.92 4.12
N VAL A 207 -18.57 0.88 2.78
CA VAL A 207 -17.42 1.52 2.14
C VAL A 207 -17.41 3.03 2.40
N ALA A 208 -18.58 3.67 2.51
CA ALA A 208 -18.67 5.09 2.78
C ALA A 208 -18.10 5.42 4.17
N ASP A 209 -18.42 4.63 5.19
CA ASP A 209 -17.88 4.81 6.55
C ASP A 209 -16.35 4.68 6.57
N LEU A 210 -15.82 3.68 5.84
CA LEU A 210 -14.37 3.47 5.72
C LEU A 210 -13.68 4.61 4.95
N VAL A 211 -14.31 5.13 3.90
CA VAL A 211 -13.79 6.28 3.14
C VAL A 211 -13.80 7.54 4.01
N GLU A 212 -14.91 7.84 4.68
CA GLU A 212 -15.03 8.99 5.58
C GLU A 212 -14.00 8.92 6.72
N PHE A 213 -13.85 7.75 7.34
CA PHE A 213 -12.88 7.55 8.40
C PHE A 213 -11.43 7.72 7.89
N THR A 214 -11.09 7.11 6.76
CA THR A 214 -9.74 7.22 6.19
C THR A 214 -9.44 8.64 5.69
N ASP A 215 -10.44 9.38 5.21
CA ASP A 215 -10.30 10.81 4.88
C ASP A 215 -10.01 11.63 6.15
N LYS A 216 -10.75 11.41 7.25
CA LYS A 216 -10.50 12.07 8.55
C LYS A 216 -9.09 11.73 9.07
N MET A 217 -8.72 10.47 9.02
CA MET A 217 -7.41 9.98 9.44
C MET A 217 -6.28 10.61 8.61
N HIS A 218 -6.46 10.73 7.29
CA HIS A 218 -5.52 11.41 6.39
C HIS A 218 -5.43 12.92 6.67
N LEU A 219 -6.56 13.59 6.92
CA LEU A 219 -6.60 15.01 7.28
C LEU A 219 -5.89 15.31 8.62
N GLY A 220 -5.93 14.37 9.56
CA GLY A 220 -5.20 14.45 10.83
C GLY A 220 -3.74 13.98 10.74
N ALA A 221 -3.30 13.45 9.60
CA ALA A 221 -1.95 12.92 9.45
C ALA A 221 -0.93 14.03 9.14
N ALA A 222 0.26 13.92 9.75
CA ALA A 222 1.36 14.86 9.50
C ALA A 222 2.25 14.36 8.36
N VAL A 223 2.77 15.25 7.52
CA VAL A 223 3.78 14.86 6.51
C VAL A 223 5.01 14.28 7.22
N PHE A 224 5.37 13.06 6.87
CA PHE A 224 6.40 12.31 7.57
C PHE A 224 7.82 12.80 7.23
N ASP A 225 8.59 13.14 8.27
CA ASP A 225 9.99 13.52 8.12
C ASP A 225 10.89 12.30 7.86
N SER A 226 11.21 12.09 6.59
CA SER A 226 12.13 11.04 6.13
C SER A 226 13.62 11.37 6.27
N SER A 227 13.99 12.49 6.90
CA SER A 227 15.40 12.92 7.03
C SER A 227 16.23 12.04 7.96
N LYS A 228 15.59 11.34 8.91
CA LYS A 228 16.25 10.47 9.88
C LYS A 228 16.11 9.00 9.47
N PRO A 229 17.20 8.30 9.09
CA PRO A 229 17.14 6.92 8.62
C PRO A 229 16.71 5.95 9.72
N ARG A 230 15.86 5.00 9.33
CA ARG A 230 15.25 3.96 10.18
C ARG A 230 14.98 2.71 9.35
N VAL A 231 14.17 1.79 9.87
CA VAL A 231 13.66 0.64 9.11
C VAL A 231 12.27 0.97 8.56
N TYR A 232 12.10 0.88 7.24
CA TYR A 232 10.81 0.97 6.56
C TYR A 232 10.31 -0.44 6.22
N VAL A 233 9.07 -0.77 6.59
CA VAL A 233 8.50 -2.10 6.39
C VAL A 233 7.29 -1.99 5.46
N LEU A 234 7.42 -2.52 4.24
CA LEU A 234 6.30 -2.76 3.33
C LEU A 234 5.51 -3.97 3.85
N LEU A 235 4.45 -3.71 4.61
CA LEU A 235 3.67 -4.75 5.26
C LEU A 235 2.66 -5.42 4.31
N GLY A 236 2.00 -4.64 3.47
CA GLY A 236 0.95 -5.11 2.55
C GLY A 236 1.42 -5.37 1.12
N ALA A 237 0.49 -5.27 0.16
CA ALA A 237 0.77 -5.50 -1.25
C ALA A 237 1.76 -4.45 -1.81
N PHE A 238 3.03 -4.83 -1.96
CA PHE A 238 4.10 -3.95 -2.46
C PHE A 238 3.91 -3.45 -3.90
N TRP A 239 2.92 -3.97 -4.62
CA TRP A 239 2.62 -3.60 -6.01
C TRP A 239 1.42 -2.64 -6.14
N VAL A 240 0.81 -2.20 -5.04
CA VAL A 240 -0.39 -1.36 -5.04
C VAL A 240 -0.17 -0.02 -5.77
N PHE A 241 0.98 0.63 -5.54
CA PHE A 241 1.31 1.90 -6.19
C PHE A 241 2.57 1.80 -7.05
N PRO A 242 2.52 2.29 -8.32
CA PRO A 242 3.69 2.35 -9.19
C PRO A 242 4.87 3.17 -8.65
N VAL A 243 4.64 4.05 -7.65
CA VAL A 243 5.66 4.91 -7.04
C VAL A 243 6.56 4.19 -6.03
N ILE A 244 6.14 3.01 -5.53
CA ILE A 244 6.85 2.27 -4.47
C ILE A 244 8.34 2.08 -4.80
N PRO A 245 8.75 1.60 -5.99
CA PRO A 245 10.16 1.38 -6.28
C PRO A 245 11.01 2.65 -6.16
N GLN A 246 10.59 3.75 -6.76
CA GLN A 246 11.31 5.02 -6.67
C GLN A 246 11.32 5.57 -5.25
N LYS A 247 10.24 5.37 -4.48
CA LYS A 247 10.22 5.76 -3.07
C LYS A 247 11.23 4.97 -2.24
N MET A 248 11.35 3.66 -2.47
CA MET A 248 12.33 2.83 -1.76
C MET A 248 13.77 3.26 -2.09
N VAL A 249 14.04 3.60 -3.36
CA VAL A 249 15.34 4.15 -3.78
C VAL A 249 15.62 5.51 -3.11
N GLU A 250 14.61 6.38 -3.01
CA GLU A 250 14.70 7.66 -2.30
C GLU A 250 15.03 7.46 -0.81
N LEU A 251 14.28 6.62 -0.09
CA LEU A 251 14.51 6.33 1.32
C LEU A 251 15.89 5.71 1.54
N ARG A 252 16.26 4.71 0.73
CA ARG A 252 17.59 4.08 0.78
C ARG A 252 18.71 5.08 0.55
N SER A 253 18.51 6.06 -0.33
CA SER A 253 19.49 7.14 -0.56
C SER A 253 19.70 8.06 0.65
N LYS A 254 18.73 8.08 1.58
CA LYS A 254 18.79 8.78 2.87
C LYS A 254 19.30 7.88 4.01
N GLY A 255 19.70 6.64 3.71
CA GLY A 255 20.23 5.67 4.67
C GLY A 255 19.20 4.76 5.34
N TRP A 256 17.94 4.79 4.89
CA TRP A 256 16.91 3.89 5.41
C TRP A 256 17.18 2.44 5.01
N LYS A 257 16.77 1.52 5.89
CA LYS A 257 16.72 0.08 5.59
C LYS A 257 15.32 -0.29 5.18
N ILE A 258 15.19 -1.04 4.10
CA ILE A 258 13.90 -1.40 3.53
C ILE A 258 13.66 -2.90 3.73
N VAL A 259 12.51 -3.23 4.32
CA VAL A 259 12.05 -4.61 4.50
C VAL A 259 10.73 -4.81 3.79
N ALA A 260 10.59 -5.92 3.08
CA ALA A 260 9.32 -6.31 2.43
C ALA A 260 8.77 -7.60 3.03
N TYR A 261 7.47 -7.64 3.29
CA TYR A 261 6.76 -8.86 3.67
C TYR A 261 6.01 -9.44 2.47
N ILE A 262 6.42 -10.63 2.00
CA ILE A 262 5.92 -11.24 0.77
C ILE A 262 4.97 -12.40 1.09
N TYR A 263 3.77 -12.33 0.51
CA TYR A 263 2.69 -13.28 0.74
C TYR A 263 2.74 -14.47 -0.21
N ASP A 264 3.01 -14.24 -1.49
CA ASP A 264 3.21 -15.29 -2.48
C ASP A 264 3.97 -14.73 -3.70
N LEU A 265 4.40 -15.62 -4.59
CA LEU A 265 4.92 -15.27 -5.91
C LEU A 265 4.07 -15.87 -7.04
N ILE A 266 2.79 -16.16 -6.80
CA ILE A 266 1.89 -16.82 -7.77
C ILE A 266 1.89 -16.09 -9.12
N PRO A 267 1.80 -14.73 -9.18
CA PRO A 267 1.84 -14.04 -10.47
C PRO A 267 3.13 -14.27 -11.28
N ILE A 268 4.23 -14.66 -10.64
CA ILE A 268 5.52 -14.96 -11.28
C ILE A 268 5.69 -16.45 -11.54
N THR A 269 5.35 -17.31 -10.57
CA THR A 269 5.62 -18.75 -10.64
C THR A 269 4.52 -19.53 -11.35
N HIS A 270 3.28 -19.04 -11.29
CA HIS A 270 2.08 -19.68 -11.83
C HIS A 270 1.18 -18.66 -12.55
N SER A 271 1.78 -17.91 -13.48
CA SER A 271 1.13 -16.80 -14.20
C SER A 271 -0.16 -17.18 -14.95
N GLU A 272 -0.35 -18.47 -15.27
CA GLU A 272 -1.56 -19.04 -15.88
C GLU A 272 -2.82 -18.87 -15.03
N PHE A 273 -2.66 -18.68 -13.71
CA PHE A 273 -3.75 -18.45 -12.78
C PHE A 273 -4.11 -16.97 -12.60
N CYS A 274 -3.32 -16.05 -13.17
CA CYS A 274 -3.47 -14.61 -12.92
C CYS A 274 -3.86 -13.83 -14.19
N GLU A 275 -4.43 -12.64 -13.99
CA GLU A 275 -4.61 -11.70 -15.08
C GLU A 275 -3.26 -11.19 -15.60
N LYS A 276 -3.09 -11.10 -16.92
CA LYS A 276 -1.85 -10.63 -17.57
C LYS A 276 -1.39 -9.26 -17.05
N LYS A 277 -2.32 -8.34 -16.77
CA LYS A 277 -1.98 -7.00 -16.24
C LYS A 277 -1.35 -7.11 -14.86
N LEU A 278 -1.94 -7.90 -13.96
CA LEU A 278 -1.40 -8.17 -12.62
C LEU A 278 -0.02 -8.84 -12.72
N VAL A 279 0.14 -9.87 -13.55
CA VAL A 279 1.43 -10.54 -13.79
C VAL A 279 2.49 -9.53 -14.18
N ASN A 280 2.18 -8.64 -15.13
CA ASN A 280 3.14 -7.65 -15.60
C ASN A 280 3.54 -6.64 -14.52
N GLN A 281 2.55 -6.09 -13.80
CA GLN A 281 2.78 -5.13 -12.73
C GLN A 281 3.57 -5.75 -11.58
N PHE A 282 3.11 -6.89 -11.08
CA PHE A 282 3.73 -7.60 -9.96
C PHE A 282 5.18 -7.97 -10.29
N THR A 283 5.42 -8.59 -11.46
CA THR A 283 6.76 -9.01 -11.88
C THR A 283 7.70 -7.81 -12.00
N THR A 284 7.24 -6.73 -12.64
CA THR A 284 8.04 -5.51 -12.81
C THR A 284 8.42 -4.92 -11.46
N ILE A 285 7.45 -4.76 -10.55
CA ILE A 285 7.70 -4.15 -9.25
C ILE A 285 8.59 -5.05 -8.39
N PHE A 286 8.30 -6.36 -8.31
CA PHE A 286 9.10 -7.32 -7.53
C PHE A 286 10.59 -7.27 -7.89
N TYR A 287 10.91 -7.38 -9.19
CA TYR A 287 12.30 -7.34 -9.63
C TYR A 287 12.94 -5.95 -9.53
N THR A 288 12.14 -4.88 -9.46
CA THR A 288 12.65 -3.53 -9.25
C THR A 288 12.98 -3.28 -7.78
N ILE A 289 12.07 -3.65 -6.85
CA ILE A 289 12.29 -3.47 -5.41
C ILE A 289 13.34 -4.42 -4.86
N ALA A 290 13.59 -5.58 -5.51
CA ALA A 290 14.67 -6.49 -5.13
C ALA A 290 16.06 -5.81 -5.07
N TYR A 291 16.28 -4.74 -5.84
CA TYR A 291 17.52 -3.96 -5.79
C TYR A 291 17.53 -2.87 -4.71
N ALA A 292 16.42 -2.65 -4.00
CA ALA A 292 16.24 -1.63 -2.98
C ALA A 292 15.96 -2.19 -1.57
N VAL A 293 15.54 -3.46 -1.45
CA VAL A 293 15.28 -4.12 -0.16
C VAL A 293 16.56 -4.64 0.49
N ASP A 294 16.66 -4.50 1.81
CA ASP A 294 17.77 -4.97 2.65
C ASP A 294 17.45 -6.28 3.39
N GLN A 295 16.17 -6.65 3.49
CA GLN A 295 15.68 -7.91 4.05
C GLN A 295 14.29 -8.22 3.48
N ILE A 296 13.97 -9.51 3.34
CA ILE A 296 12.64 -9.99 2.99
C ILE A 296 12.12 -10.92 4.09
N LEU A 297 10.87 -10.71 4.48
CA LEU A 297 10.11 -11.67 5.28
C LEU A 297 9.10 -12.35 4.37
N THR A 298 8.78 -13.62 4.60
CA THR A 298 7.77 -14.36 3.83
C THR A 298 6.77 -15.04 4.75
N ILE A 299 5.55 -15.29 4.29
CA ILE A 299 4.53 -15.93 5.13
C ILE A 299 4.71 -17.45 5.31
N SER A 300 5.64 -18.07 4.58
CA SER A 300 5.97 -19.50 4.62
C SER A 300 7.40 -19.78 4.19
N GLU A 301 7.92 -20.97 4.52
CA GLU A 301 9.21 -21.45 4.00
C GLU A 301 9.14 -21.78 2.51
N HIS A 302 7.99 -22.23 2.00
CA HIS A 302 7.73 -22.38 0.57
C HIS A 302 7.94 -21.07 -0.19
N VAL A 303 7.28 -19.99 0.22
CA VAL A 303 7.41 -18.67 -0.43
C VAL A 303 8.84 -18.14 -0.28
N LYS A 304 9.52 -18.41 0.84
CA LYS A 304 10.95 -18.08 0.99
C LYS A 304 11.80 -18.77 -0.08
N ARG A 305 11.64 -20.07 -0.30
CA ARG A 305 12.37 -20.81 -1.34
C ARG A 305 12.06 -20.26 -2.74
N GLU A 306 10.81 -19.90 -3.02
CA GLU A 306 10.46 -19.26 -4.28
C GLU A 306 11.16 -17.92 -4.47
N VAL A 307 11.14 -17.05 -3.45
CA VAL A 307 11.83 -15.75 -3.47
C VAL A 307 13.33 -15.94 -3.69
N GLU A 308 13.99 -16.78 -2.90
CA GLU A 308 15.42 -17.08 -3.05
C GLU A 308 15.75 -17.61 -4.46
N SER A 309 14.89 -18.46 -5.02
CA SER A 309 15.02 -18.99 -6.38
C SER A 309 14.93 -17.90 -7.45
N LYS A 310 14.12 -16.85 -7.24
CA LYS A 310 14.03 -15.69 -8.16
C LYS A 310 15.17 -14.68 -7.97
N LEU A 311 15.73 -14.56 -6.77
CA LEU A 311 16.84 -13.64 -6.49
C LEU A 311 18.21 -14.20 -6.90
N ARG A 312 18.46 -15.50 -6.71
CA ARG A 312 19.75 -16.14 -7.03
C ARG A 312 20.22 -15.89 -8.46
N PRO A 313 19.39 -15.99 -9.51
CA PRO A 313 19.80 -15.67 -10.88
C PRO A 313 20.23 -14.22 -11.07
N LEU A 314 19.78 -13.29 -10.23
CA LEU A 314 20.16 -11.87 -10.28
C LEU A 314 21.49 -11.59 -9.57
N GLY A 315 22.04 -12.57 -8.83
CA GLY A 315 23.22 -12.37 -8.00
C GLY A 315 22.94 -11.51 -6.76
N LEU A 316 21.67 -11.43 -6.33
CA LEU A 316 21.26 -10.68 -5.16
C LEU A 316 21.27 -11.59 -3.93
N ASP A 317 22.08 -11.23 -2.95
CA ASP A 317 22.18 -11.91 -1.65
C ASP A 317 21.38 -11.12 -0.60
N ILE A 318 20.06 -11.30 -0.62
CA ILE A 318 19.12 -10.62 0.29
C ILE A 318 18.72 -11.65 1.35
N PRO A 319 18.85 -11.35 2.66
CA PRO A 319 18.37 -12.24 3.70
C PRO A 319 16.85 -12.42 3.62
N VAL A 320 16.41 -13.69 3.55
CA VAL A 320 14.99 -14.06 3.53
C VAL A 320 14.67 -14.93 4.75
N SER A 321 13.64 -14.54 5.51
CA SER A 321 13.17 -15.28 6.70
C SER A 321 11.68 -15.57 6.61
N ALA A 322 11.27 -16.80 6.89
CA ALA A 322 9.85 -17.13 6.98
C ALA A 322 9.27 -16.70 8.34
N VAL A 323 8.07 -16.15 8.30
CA VAL A 323 7.19 -15.80 9.42
C VAL A 323 5.85 -16.51 9.19
N PRO A 324 5.75 -17.80 9.53
CA PRO A 324 4.54 -18.61 9.32
C PRO A 324 3.29 -18.00 9.97
N LEU A 325 2.16 -17.97 9.27
CA LEU A 325 0.92 -17.34 9.77
C LEU A 325 0.19 -18.17 10.84
N ALA A 326 -0.72 -17.53 11.54
CA ALA A 326 -1.52 -18.14 12.60
C ALA A 326 -2.55 -19.15 12.04
N HIS A 327 -3.03 -20.04 12.90
CA HIS A 327 -4.20 -20.90 12.63
C HIS A 327 -5.50 -20.26 13.16
N GLU A 328 -5.38 -19.12 13.86
CA GLU A 328 -6.43 -18.51 14.67
C GLU A 328 -7.57 -17.91 13.84
N MET A 329 -8.80 -18.21 14.27
CA MET A 329 -10.03 -17.54 13.85
C MET A 329 -10.49 -16.57 14.95
N LYS A 330 -11.24 -15.54 14.55
CA LYS A 330 -11.89 -14.64 15.50
C LYS A 330 -12.79 -15.48 16.42
N ALA A 331 -12.67 -15.27 17.73
CA ALA A 331 -13.57 -15.88 18.69
C ALA A 331 -14.98 -15.34 18.45
N VAL A 332 -15.92 -16.24 18.25
CA VAL A 332 -17.35 -15.92 18.08
C VAL A 332 -18.11 -16.54 19.23
N GLU A 333 -19.03 -15.76 19.81
CA GLU A 333 -20.01 -16.27 20.77
C GLU A 333 -20.81 -17.40 20.09
N GLU A 334 -21.25 -18.38 20.88
CA GLU A 334 -22.04 -19.48 20.34
C GLU A 334 -23.31 -18.93 19.68
N ASP A 335 -23.43 -19.17 18.39
CA ASP A 335 -24.63 -18.85 17.62
C ASP A 335 -25.76 -19.76 18.11
N VAL A 336 -26.66 -19.20 18.92
CA VAL A 336 -27.82 -19.90 19.50
C VAL A 336 -28.76 -20.40 18.39
N ASP A 337 -28.63 -19.87 17.16
CA ASP A 337 -29.50 -20.14 16.01
C ASP A 337 -28.81 -20.94 14.88
N GLY A 338 -27.58 -21.39 15.10
CA GLY A 338 -26.76 -21.98 14.02
C GLY A 338 -27.37 -23.24 13.37
N GLN A 339 -28.16 -24.03 14.10
CA GLN A 339 -28.84 -25.21 13.55
C GLN A 339 -30.07 -24.86 12.71
N GLU A 340 -30.84 -23.83 13.10
CA GLU A 340 -31.97 -23.34 12.31
C GLU A 340 -31.44 -22.76 10.99
N TRP A 341 -30.38 -21.93 11.07
CA TRP A 341 -29.72 -21.40 9.89
C TRP A 341 -29.20 -22.49 8.93
N LEU A 342 -28.62 -23.58 9.45
CA LEU A 342 -28.22 -24.71 8.61
C LEU A 342 -29.42 -25.34 7.90
N ALA A 343 -30.53 -25.57 8.62
CA ALA A 343 -31.74 -26.15 8.04
C ALA A 343 -32.36 -25.23 6.97
N GLU A 344 -32.41 -23.92 7.19
CA GLU A 344 -32.88 -22.93 6.22
C GLU A 344 -32.06 -22.93 4.92
N ASN A 345 -30.78 -23.29 5.00
CA ASN A 345 -29.88 -23.43 3.86
C ASN A 345 -29.78 -24.87 3.34
N GLU A 346 -30.67 -25.77 3.80
CA GLU A 346 -30.72 -27.20 3.47
C GLU A 346 -29.43 -27.98 3.80
N LEU A 347 -28.73 -27.57 4.86
CA LEU A 347 -27.47 -28.14 5.35
C LEU A 347 -27.66 -28.96 6.64
N ASP A 348 -28.86 -29.44 6.89
CA ASP A 348 -29.23 -30.41 7.93
C ASP A 348 -28.77 -31.84 7.62
N GLN A 349 -28.45 -32.12 6.35
CA GLN A 349 -27.87 -33.38 5.87
C GLN A 349 -26.33 -33.35 5.85
N PRO A 350 -25.64 -34.52 5.89
CA PRO A 350 -24.18 -34.58 5.90
C PRO A 350 -23.54 -33.87 4.70
N TYR A 351 -22.51 -33.08 4.95
CA TYR A 351 -21.78 -32.35 3.91
C TYR A 351 -20.27 -32.28 4.14
N VAL A 352 -19.55 -32.07 3.05
CA VAL A 352 -18.12 -31.74 3.02
C VAL A 352 -17.94 -30.27 2.65
N LEU A 353 -17.02 -29.59 3.32
CA LEU A 353 -16.85 -28.14 3.18
C LEU A 353 -15.54 -27.77 2.46
N CYS A 354 -15.61 -26.82 1.54
CA CYS A 354 -14.44 -26.18 0.92
C CYS A 354 -14.60 -24.65 0.99
N VAL A 355 -13.66 -23.97 1.63
CA VAL A 355 -13.71 -22.52 1.87
C VAL A 355 -12.61 -21.81 1.07
N GLY A 356 -13.01 -20.78 0.31
CA GLY A 356 -12.12 -19.90 -0.42
C GLY A 356 -12.76 -19.33 -1.69
N THR A 357 -12.23 -18.22 -2.20
CA THR A 357 -12.64 -17.63 -3.49
C THR A 357 -12.64 -18.69 -4.60
N ILE A 358 -13.73 -18.80 -5.34
CA ILE A 358 -13.87 -19.76 -6.42
C ILE A 358 -13.01 -19.33 -7.60
N GLU A 359 -11.85 -19.97 -7.73
CA GLU A 359 -10.82 -19.65 -8.72
C GLU A 359 -10.17 -20.94 -9.27
N VAL A 360 -9.60 -20.84 -10.47
CA VAL A 360 -8.92 -21.96 -11.15
C VAL A 360 -7.81 -22.56 -10.28
N ARG A 361 -7.00 -21.71 -9.64
CA ARG A 361 -5.90 -22.10 -8.75
C ARG A 361 -6.35 -22.94 -7.56
N LYS A 362 -7.57 -22.69 -7.05
CA LYS A 362 -8.15 -23.43 -5.93
C LYS A 362 -8.78 -24.76 -6.34
N ASN A 363 -8.74 -25.11 -7.62
CA ASN A 363 -9.07 -26.44 -8.15
C ASN A 363 -10.50 -26.93 -7.83
N HIS A 364 -11.49 -26.03 -7.82
CA HIS A 364 -12.90 -26.39 -7.61
C HIS A 364 -13.43 -27.38 -8.67
N VAL A 365 -12.82 -27.40 -9.86
CA VAL A 365 -13.10 -28.35 -10.93
C VAL A 365 -12.82 -29.80 -10.50
N LEU A 366 -11.79 -30.04 -9.68
CA LEU A 366 -11.54 -31.37 -9.11
C LEU A 366 -12.73 -31.82 -8.26
N LEU A 367 -13.20 -30.97 -7.34
CA LEU A 367 -14.32 -31.29 -6.45
C LEU A 367 -15.60 -31.52 -7.23
N PHE A 368 -15.89 -30.68 -8.22
CA PHE A 368 -17.04 -30.87 -9.11
C PHE A 368 -17.01 -32.25 -9.79
N ASN A 369 -15.85 -32.66 -10.33
CA ASN A 369 -15.73 -33.97 -10.98
C ASN A 369 -15.86 -35.13 -9.99
N VAL A 370 -15.31 -35.01 -8.78
CA VAL A 370 -15.45 -36.01 -7.70
C VAL A 370 -16.92 -36.16 -7.33
N TRP A 371 -17.62 -35.06 -7.05
CA TRP A 371 -19.04 -35.10 -6.70
C TRP A 371 -19.91 -35.62 -7.82
N ARG A 372 -19.59 -35.29 -9.07
CA ARG A 372 -20.28 -35.85 -10.23
C ARG A 372 -20.18 -37.37 -10.31
N ASN A 373 -19.02 -37.93 -9.95
CA ASN A 373 -18.81 -39.36 -9.95
C ASN A 373 -19.52 -40.04 -8.75
N LEU A 374 -19.48 -39.40 -7.57
CA LEU A 374 -20.17 -39.88 -6.37
C LEU A 374 -21.68 -39.98 -6.58
N GLU A 375 -22.30 -38.94 -7.12
CA GLU A 375 -23.75 -38.91 -7.36
C GLU A 375 -24.19 -39.96 -8.40
N ARG A 376 -23.39 -40.20 -9.44
CA ARG A 376 -23.65 -41.30 -10.38
C ARG A 376 -23.58 -42.67 -9.71
N ALA A 377 -22.70 -42.85 -8.74
CA ALA A 377 -22.52 -44.12 -8.05
C ALA A 377 -23.53 -44.35 -6.92
N ARG A 378 -24.00 -43.29 -6.26
CA ARG A 378 -24.71 -43.37 -4.98
C ARG A 378 -26.08 -42.68 -4.95
N GLY A 379 -26.40 -41.85 -5.95
CA GLY A 379 -27.64 -41.08 -5.98
C GLY A 379 -27.82 -40.25 -4.71
N GLU A 380 -28.95 -40.44 -4.02
CA GLU A 380 -29.33 -39.66 -2.83
C GLU A 380 -28.42 -39.85 -1.62
N ALA A 381 -27.68 -40.96 -1.54
CA ALA A 381 -26.72 -41.21 -0.46
C ALA A 381 -25.43 -40.38 -0.58
N THR A 382 -25.31 -39.52 -1.59
CA THR A 382 -24.15 -38.63 -1.77
C THR A 382 -24.26 -37.44 -0.82
N PRO A 383 -23.25 -37.19 0.06
CA PRO A 383 -23.25 -36.02 0.91
C PRO A 383 -23.17 -34.74 0.08
N LYS A 384 -23.69 -33.63 0.62
CA LYS A 384 -23.56 -32.33 -0.04
C LYS A 384 -22.11 -31.86 -0.07
N LEU A 385 -21.74 -31.10 -1.10
CA LEU A 385 -20.52 -30.29 -1.16
C LEU A 385 -20.91 -28.84 -0.90
N VAL A 386 -20.35 -28.22 0.13
CA VAL A 386 -20.54 -26.79 0.40
C VAL A 386 -19.30 -26.03 -0.03
N LEU A 387 -19.44 -25.16 -1.03
CA LEU A 387 -18.41 -24.24 -1.48
C LEU A 387 -18.69 -22.87 -0.90
N VAL A 388 -17.79 -22.36 -0.07
CA VAL A 388 -17.93 -21.03 0.56
C VAL A 388 -16.94 -20.06 -0.07
N GLY A 389 -17.44 -19.12 -0.87
CA GLY A 389 -16.61 -18.08 -1.47
C GLY A 389 -17.26 -17.40 -2.67
N ARG A 390 -16.75 -16.22 -3.01
CA ARG A 390 -17.18 -15.47 -4.19
C ARG A 390 -16.55 -16.05 -5.45
N ALA A 391 -17.22 -15.90 -6.59
CA ALA A 391 -16.63 -16.16 -7.90
C ALA A 391 -15.47 -15.19 -8.16
N GLY A 392 -14.29 -15.74 -8.46
CA GLY A 392 -13.09 -14.99 -8.79
C GLY A 392 -12.83 -14.93 -10.29
N TRP A 393 -11.55 -14.82 -10.67
CA TRP A 393 -11.13 -14.68 -12.06
C TRP A 393 -11.22 -16.00 -12.86
N ARG A 394 -11.66 -15.91 -14.13
CA ARG A 394 -11.72 -17.03 -15.11
C ARG A 394 -12.50 -18.27 -14.66
N VAL A 395 -13.60 -18.04 -13.95
CA VAL A 395 -14.52 -19.13 -13.57
C VAL A 395 -15.86 -19.08 -14.30
N SER A 396 -16.06 -18.18 -15.28
CA SER A 396 -17.33 -18.06 -16.03
C SER A 396 -17.81 -19.41 -16.57
N ASP A 397 -16.93 -20.13 -17.25
CA ASP A 397 -17.26 -21.42 -17.89
C ASP A 397 -17.56 -22.49 -16.83
N PHE A 398 -16.90 -22.41 -15.67
CA PHE A 398 -17.16 -23.29 -14.54
C PHE A 398 -18.51 -22.97 -13.89
N MET A 399 -18.81 -21.69 -13.65
CA MET A 399 -20.09 -21.25 -13.10
C MET A 399 -21.24 -21.59 -14.04
N GLU A 400 -21.08 -21.39 -15.36
CA GLU A 400 -22.07 -21.79 -16.37
C GLU A 400 -22.28 -23.31 -16.37
N GLN A 401 -21.21 -24.13 -16.27
CA GLN A 401 -21.35 -25.58 -16.10
C GLN A 401 -22.12 -25.93 -14.83
N LEU A 402 -21.92 -25.18 -13.75
CA LEU A 402 -22.65 -25.40 -12.52
C LEU A 402 -24.14 -25.05 -12.67
N GLU A 403 -24.47 -23.94 -13.34
CA GLU A 403 -25.84 -23.50 -13.58
C GLU A 403 -26.62 -24.40 -14.56
N VAL A 404 -26.00 -24.78 -15.68
CA VAL A 404 -26.66 -25.51 -16.78
C VAL A 404 -26.97 -26.96 -16.44
N THR A 405 -26.23 -27.57 -15.50
CA THR A 405 -26.34 -29.01 -15.26
C THR A 405 -27.55 -29.41 -14.42
N ASP A 406 -28.25 -28.47 -13.75
CA ASP A 406 -29.36 -28.72 -12.77
C ASP A 406 -29.00 -29.76 -11.68
N PHE A 407 -27.71 -30.10 -11.61
CA PHE A 407 -27.04 -31.12 -10.83
C PHE A 407 -26.43 -30.49 -9.57
N VAL A 408 -26.13 -29.20 -9.68
CA VAL A 408 -25.48 -28.38 -8.65
C VAL A 408 -26.48 -27.92 -7.61
N SER A 409 -27.72 -27.59 -7.97
CA SER A 409 -28.73 -27.07 -7.05
C SER A 409 -29.19 -28.07 -5.97
N LYS A 410 -28.85 -29.36 -6.07
CA LYS A 410 -29.16 -30.38 -5.05
C LYS A 410 -27.95 -30.88 -4.26
N ARG A 411 -26.79 -31.07 -4.89
CA ARG A 411 -25.60 -31.66 -4.24
C ARG A 411 -24.45 -30.68 -3.99
N ILE A 412 -24.37 -29.56 -4.71
CA ILE A 412 -23.31 -28.55 -4.53
C ILE A 412 -23.93 -27.22 -4.11
N VAL A 413 -23.83 -26.89 -2.83
CA VAL A 413 -24.33 -25.62 -2.29
C VAL A 413 -23.21 -24.60 -2.35
N ILE A 414 -23.44 -23.48 -3.05
CA ILE A 414 -22.50 -22.37 -3.08
C ILE A 414 -23.02 -21.28 -2.16
N LEU A 415 -22.30 -21.06 -1.07
CA LEU A 415 -22.56 -19.96 -0.16
C LEU A 415 -21.53 -18.87 -0.39
N ASN A 416 -21.97 -17.64 -0.26
CA ASN A 416 -21.10 -16.48 -0.24
C ASN A 416 -21.53 -15.60 0.92
N ASP A 417 -20.67 -14.66 1.26
CA ASP A 417 -21.07 -13.53 2.08
C ASP A 417 -21.48 -13.83 3.52
N LEU A 418 -20.92 -14.91 4.06
CA LEU A 418 -21.14 -15.38 5.42
C LEU A 418 -20.49 -14.49 6.48
N SER A 419 -21.14 -14.42 7.64
CA SER A 419 -20.56 -13.87 8.87
C SER A 419 -19.57 -14.86 9.51
N ASP A 420 -18.67 -14.37 10.38
CA ASP A 420 -17.75 -15.22 11.12
C ASP A 420 -18.47 -16.32 11.94
N PRO A 421 -19.59 -16.03 12.66
CA PRO A 421 -20.37 -17.07 13.33
C PRO A 421 -20.90 -18.15 12.37
N GLN A 422 -21.49 -17.75 11.25
CA GLN A 422 -22.02 -18.69 10.24
C GLN A 422 -20.91 -19.59 9.68
N LEU A 423 -19.74 -19.03 9.39
CA LEU A 423 -18.59 -19.79 8.90
C LEU A 423 -18.09 -20.79 9.95
N VAL A 424 -18.05 -20.41 11.23
CA VAL A 424 -17.69 -21.31 12.32
C VAL A 424 -18.72 -22.44 12.49
N THR A 425 -20.01 -22.14 12.38
CA THR A 425 -21.10 -23.13 12.38
C THR A 425 -20.94 -24.14 11.25
N LEU A 426 -20.57 -23.69 10.04
CA LEU A 426 -20.28 -24.57 8.91
C LEU A 426 -19.10 -25.49 9.16
N TYR A 427 -17.97 -24.95 9.65
CA TYR A 427 -16.83 -25.81 9.99
C TYR A 427 -17.24 -26.87 11.01
N ARG A 428 -17.87 -26.48 12.13
CA ARG A 428 -18.25 -27.40 13.21
C ARG A 428 -19.24 -28.48 12.79
N SER A 429 -20.10 -28.21 11.82
CA SER A 429 -21.14 -29.15 11.39
C SER A 429 -20.74 -29.99 10.15
N ALA A 430 -19.66 -29.62 9.46
CA ALA A 430 -19.12 -30.40 8.34
C ALA A 430 -18.65 -31.80 8.79
N MET A 431 -18.76 -32.78 7.89
CA MET A 431 -18.18 -34.12 8.07
C MET A 431 -16.65 -34.05 8.15
N PHE A 432 -16.06 -33.25 7.27
CA PHE A 432 -14.65 -32.87 7.18
C PHE A 432 -14.53 -31.76 6.11
N THR A 433 -13.35 -31.18 5.97
CA THR A 433 -13.08 -30.15 4.96
C THR A 433 -12.16 -30.67 3.86
N VAL A 434 -12.24 -30.08 2.66
CA VAL A 434 -11.33 -30.38 1.55
C VAL A 434 -10.70 -29.10 1.02
N PHE A 435 -9.39 -29.13 0.80
CA PHE A 435 -8.60 -27.98 0.32
C PHE A 435 -7.71 -28.38 -0.88
N PRO A 436 -8.25 -28.36 -2.12
CA PRO A 436 -7.62 -28.97 -3.29
C PRO A 436 -6.70 -28.04 -4.11
N SER A 437 -6.31 -26.89 -3.55
CA SER A 437 -5.55 -25.86 -4.26
C SER A 437 -4.25 -26.36 -4.89
N PHE A 438 -3.96 -25.91 -6.11
CA PHE A 438 -2.68 -26.17 -6.78
C PHE A 438 -1.50 -25.45 -6.11
N GLU A 439 -1.69 -24.17 -5.77
CA GLU A 439 -0.65 -23.28 -5.25
C GLU A 439 -1.26 -22.28 -4.26
N GLU A 440 -0.56 -22.00 -3.15
CA GLU A 440 -1.00 -21.09 -2.07
C GLU A 440 0.22 -20.54 -1.32
N GLY A 441 0.15 -19.28 -0.87
CA GLY A 441 1.18 -18.71 0.00
C GLY A 441 1.13 -19.23 1.44
N TRP A 442 -0.06 -19.62 1.93
CA TRP A 442 -0.25 -20.25 3.24
C TRP A 442 -1.37 -21.31 3.23
N GLY A 443 -2.63 -20.89 3.03
CA GLY A 443 -3.80 -21.77 3.15
C GLY A 443 -4.52 -21.66 4.49
N LEU A 444 -4.98 -20.44 4.83
CA LEU A 444 -5.74 -20.17 6.06
C LEU A 444 -6.88 -21.18 6.33
N PRO A 445 -7.71 -21.59 5.34
CA PRO A 445 -8.81 -22.53 5.58
C PRO A 445 -8.40 -23.89 6.15
N VAL A 446 -7.17 -24.34 5.87
CA VAL A 446 -6.63 -25.57 6.47
C VAL A 446 -6.47 -25.36 7.98
N GLY A 447 -5.81 -24.28 8.40
CA GLY A 447 -5.63 -23.96 9.81
C GLY A 447 -6.94 -23.69 10.55
N GLU A 448 -7.90 -23.04 9.87
CA GLU A 448 -9.25 -22.80 10.39
C GLU A 448 -10.00 -24.12 10.67
N SER A 449 -9.90 -25.09 9.76
CA SER A 449 -10.45 -26.44 9.96
C SER A 449 -9.88 -27.08 11.23
N LEU A 450 -8.56 -27.01 11.39
CA LEU A 450 -7.87 -27.61 12.53
C LEU A 450 -8.26 -26.96 13.87
N VAL A 451 -8.41 -25.63 13.90
CA VAL A 451 -8.86 -24.91 15.10
C VAL A 451 -10.28 -25.29 15.50
N GLN A 452 -11.15 -25.61 14.55
CA GLN A 452 -12.50 -26.11 14.82
C GLN A 452 -12.54 -27.60 15.14
N GLY A 453 -11.37 -28.26 15.23
CA GLY A 453 -11.27 -29.70 15.51
C GLY A 453 -11.74 -30.58 14.36
N LYS A 454 -11.73 -30.07 13.13
CA LYS A 454 -12.20 -30.77 11.93
C LYS A 454 -11.05 -31.26 11.09
N LEU A 455 -11.15 -32.51 10.66
CA LEU A 455 -10.18 -33.07 9.73
C LEU A 455 -10.24 -32.30 8.40
N CYS A 456 -9.06 -32.00 7.85
CA CYS A 456 -8.92 -31.47 6.51
C CYS A 456 -8.25 -32.51 5.61
N LEU A 457 -8.80 -32.73 4.41
CA LEU A 457 -8.12 -33.39 3.32
C LEU A 457 -7.57 -32.30 2.38
N ALA A 458 -6.26 -32.17 2.28
CA ALA A 458 -5.64 -31.04 1.61
C ALA A 458 -4.65 -31.47 0.51
N SER A 459 -4.27 -30.53 -0.33
CA SER A 459 -3.24 -30.76 -1.34
C SER A 459 -1.85 -30.89 -0.70
N SER A 460 -1.02 -31.77 -1.24
CA SER A 460 0.37 -31.96 -0.81
C SER A 460 1.35 -30.94 -1.39
N SER A 461 0.86 -29.89 -2.06
CA SER A 461 1.65 -28.89 -2.78
C SER A 461 1.87 -27.62 -1.96
N SER A 462 2.81 -26.80 -2.43
CA SER A 462 3.11 -25.46 -1.90
C SER A 462 3.35 -25.41 -0.38
N SER A 463 2.81 -24.38 0.28
CA SER A 463 2.88 -24.14 1.73
C SER A 463 1.85 -24.93 2.53
N ILE A 464 0.92 -25.65 1.88
CA ILE A 464 -0.21 -26.31 2.53
C ILE A 464 0.26 -27.35 3.59
N PRO A 465 1.32 -28.16 3.33
CA PRO A 465 1.90 -29.02 4.35
C PRO A 465 2.45 -28.30 5.59
N GLU A 466 2.90 -27.04 5.44
CA GLU A 466 3.43 -26.23 6.56
C GLU A 466 2.32 -25.78 7.52
N VAL A 467 1.06 -25.77 7.06
CA VAL A 467 -0.12 -25.44 7.88
C VAL A 467 -0.63 -26.68 8.61
N GLY A 468 -0.81 -27.78 7.86
CA GLY A 468 -1.47 -28.98 8.39
C GLY A 468 -0.57 -29.91 9.20
N GLY A 469 0.72 -29.96 8.90
CA GLY A 469 1.65 -30.94 9.47
C GLY A 469 1.14 -32.38 9.33
N ASP A 470 1.42 -33.24 10.31
CA ASP A 470 1.03 -34.65 10.27
C ASP A 470 -0.47 -34.90 10.60
N LEU A 471 -1.23 -33.83 10.87
CA LEU A 471 -2.63 -33.91 11.34
C LEU A 471 -3.66 -33.75 10.20
N VAL A 472 -3.19 -33.53 8.98
CA VAL A 472 -3.97 -33.42 7.74
C VAL A 472 -3.70 -34.62 6.86
N LYS A 473 -4.68 -35.00 6.02
CA LYS A 473 -4.45 -36.03 5.00
C LYS A 473 -4.24 -35.38 3.66
N TYR A 474 -3.18 -35.81 2.98
CA TYR A 474 -2.73 -35.15 1.76
C TYR A 474 -3.01 -35.96 0.51
N PHE A 475 -3.33 -35.26 -0.58
CA PHE A 475 -3.37 -35.81 -1.93
C PHE A 475 -2.64 -34.89 -2.92
N ASP A 476 -2.14 -35.45 -4.02
CA ASP A 476 -1.61 -34.65 -5.13
C ASP A 476 -2.76 -33.97 -5.87
N PRO A 477 -2.80 -32.62 -5.95
CA PRO A 477 -3.89 -31.89 -6.61
C PRO A 477 -4.01 -32.17 -8.12
N TYR A 478 -2.97 -32.73 -8.75
CA TYR A 478 -2.98 -33.15 -10.16
C TYR A 478 -3.46 -34.61 -10.34
N ASN A 479 -3.61 -35.38 -9.27
CA ASN A 479 -4.05 -36.77 -9.32
C ASN A 479 -5.52 -36.89 -8.88
N ALA A 480 -6.43 -36.59 -9.80
CA ALA A 480 -7.86 -36.61 -9.52
C ALA A 480 -8.37 -37.97 -8.99
N LYS A 481 -7.77 -39.09 -9.43
CA LYS A 481 -8.18 -40.42 -8.96
C LYS A 481 -7.77 -40.67 -7.52
N ALA A 482 -6.56 -40.29 -7.13
CA ALA A 482 -6.10 -40.41 -5.75
C ALA A 482 -6.92 -39.51 -4.81
N ALA A 483 -7.18 -38.27 -5.23
CA ALA A 483 -8.05 -37.36 -4.48
C ALA A 483 -9.47 -37.94 -4.30
N GLN A 484 -10.07 -38.46 -5.38
CA GLN A 484 -11.39 -39.10 -5.31
C GLN A 484 -11.39 -40.28 -4.34
N THR A 485 -10.41 -41.19 -4.42
CA THR A 485 -10.33 -42.36 -3.54
C THR A 485 -10.18 -41.98 -2.08
N LEU A 486 -9.36 -40.97 -1.77
CA LEU A 486 -9.22 -40.47 -0.40
C LEU A 486 -10.52 -39.85 0.12
N ILE A 487 -11.16 -38.99 -0.69
CA ILE A 487 -12.43 -38.37 -0.33
C ILE A 487 -13.52 -39.43 -0.10
N GLU A 488 -13.64 -40.42 -0.99
CA GLU A 488 -14.57 -41.55 -0.84
C GLU A 488 -14.34 -42.33 0.45
N GLN A 489 -13.08 -42.69 0.74
CA GLN A 489 -12.72 -43.39 1.97
C GLN A 489 -13.16 -42.62 3.21
N TYR A 490 -12.90 -41.32 3.25
CA TYR A 490 -13.30 -40.47 4.36
C TYR A 490 -14.77 -40.11 4.36
N ILE A 491 -15.54 -40.31 3.28
CA ILE A 491 -17.01 -40.27 3.30
C ILE A 491 -17.58 -41.56 3.92
N ASP A 492 -16.97 -42.70 3.65
CA ASP A 492 -17.50 -44.02 4.00
C ASP A 492 -17.13 -44.48 5.42
N ASP A 493 -15.94 -44.12 5.89
CA ASP A 493 -15.41 -44.62 7.17
C ASP A 493 -15.50 -43.57 8.29
N GLU A 494 -16.61 -43.60 9.02
CA GLU A 494 -16.84 -42.72 10.18
C GLU A 494 -15.86 -43.00 11.32
N ASN A 495 -15.43 -44.25 11.52
CA ASN A 495 -14.50 -44.61 12.59
C ASN A 495 -13.11 -44.04 12.30
N LEU A 496 -12.67 -44.10 11.04
CA LEU A 496 -11.42 -43.49 10.60
C LEU A 496 -11.45 -41.97 10.79
N ARG A 497 -12.52 -41.30 10.34
CA ARG A 497 -12.74 -39.86 10.58
C ARG A 497 -12.63 -39.53 12.07
N ALA A 498 -13.43 -40.18 12.90
CA ALA A 498 -13.47 -39.92 14.34
C ALA A 498 -12.12 -40.20 15.04
N SER A 499 -11.37 -41.20 14.58
CA SER A 499 -10.03 -41.50 15.07
C SER A 499 -9.05 -40.38 14.73
N ASP A 500 -9.04 -39.90 13.49
CA ASP A 500 -8.16 -38.81 13.07
C ASP A 500 -8.53 -37.47 13.73
N GLU A 501 -9.82 -37.16 13.88
CA GLU A 501 -10.28 -35.96 14.60
C GLU A 501 -9.94 -36.01 16.09
N ARG A 502 -9.97 -37.19 16.73
CA ARG A 502 -9.48 -37.36 18.10
C ARG A 502 -7.98 -37.10 18.18
N CYS A 503 -7.20 -37.67 17.27
CA CYS A 503 -5.76 -37.43 17.18
C CYS A 503 -5.46 -35.94 17.00
N LEU A 504 -6.21 -35.25 16.13
CA LEU A 504 -6.14 -33.81 15.93
C LEU A 504 -6.37 -33.05 17.23
N LYS A 505 -7.47 -33.34 17.93
CA LYS A 505 -7.84 -32.68 19.19
C LYS A 505 -6.78 -32.85 20.30
N GLU A 506 -6.13 -34.01 20.35
CA GLU A 506 -5.10 -34.32 21.35
C GLU A 506 -3.73 -33.69 21.04
N ASN A 507 -3.39 -33.53 19.76
CA ASN A 507 -2.02 -33.18 19.34
C ASN A 507 -1.88 -31.78 18.72
N PHE A 508 -2.97 -31.16 18.27
CA PHE A 508 -2.91 -29.87 17.59
C PHE A 508 -2.58 -28.72 18.56
N LYS A 509 -1.56 -27.94 18.19
CA LYS A 509 -1.15 -26.73 18.91
C LYS A 509 -1.27 -25.53 17.99
N PRO A 510 -2.33 -24.70 18.10
CA PRO A 510 -2.52 -23.60 17.19
C PRO A 510 -1.48 -22.51 17.40
N ARG A 511 -0.81 -22.10 16.32
CA ARG A 511 -0.05 -20.83 16.27
C ARG A 511 -1.02 -19.66 16.35
N ARG A 512 -0.77 -18.73 17.28
CA ARG A 512 -1.60 -17.52 17.49
C ARG A 512 -1.03 -16.31 16.77
N TRP A 513 -1.83 -15.27 16.56
CA TRP A 513 -1.35 -14.01 15.97
C TRP A 513 -0.27 -13.32 16.81
N SER A 514 -0.31 -13.48 18.14
CA SER A 514 0.74 -13.00 19.04
C SER A 514 2.08 -13.71 18.80
N ASP A 515 2.07 -15.01 18.45
CA ASP A 515 3.29 -15.73 18.08
C ASP A 515 3.86 -15.22 16.75
N VAL A 516 3.00 -15.00 15.75
CA VAL A 516 3.40 -14.45 14.44
C VAL A 516 4.01 -13.07 14.61
N SER A 517 3.35 -12.19 15.38
CA SER A 517 3.84 -10.85 15.68
C SER A 517 5.20 -10.89 16.39
N ARG A 518 5.38 -11.77 17.38
CA ARG A 518 6.68 -11.96 18.05
C ARG A 518 7.77 -12.39 17.07
N VAL A 519 7.52 -13.43 16.27
CA VAL A 519 8.51 -13.92 15.28
C VAL A 519 8.85 -12.85 14.24
N PHE A 520 7.86 -12.09 13.78
CA PHE A 520 8.05 -10.96 12.87
C PHE A 520 8.99 -9.91 13.47
N ARG A 521 8.72 -9.48 14.71
CA ARG A 521 9.56 -8.50 15.42
C ARG A 521 10.96 -9.02 15.68
N ASP A 522 11.09 -10.25 16.15
CA ASP A 522 12.39 -10.87 16.42
C ASP A 522 13.24 -10.94 15.14
N ALA A 523 12.63 -11.27 14.00
CA ALA A 523 13.31 -11.31 12.71
C ALA A 523 13.84 -9.94 12.27
N LEU A 524 13.14 -8.86 12.62
CA LEU A 524 13.57 -7.49 12.36
C LEU A 524 14.63 -7.02 13.37
N GLN A 525 14.36 -7.13 14.67
CA GLN A 525 15.23 -6.66 15.76
C GLN A 525 16.56 -7.42 15.81
N LYS A 526 16.57 -8.71 15.44
CA LYS A 526 17.81 -9.49 15.32
C LYS A 526 18.79 -8.89 14.30
N ARG A 527 18.28 -8.24 13.25
CA ARG A 527 19.09 -7.66 12.17
C ARG A 527 19.28 -6.16 12.35
N TRP A 528 18.25 -5.46 12.79
CA TRP A 528 18.18 -4.01 12.83
C TRP A 528 18.08 -3.51 14.27
N SER A 529 19.22 -3.10 14.81
CA SER A 529 19.41 -2.32 16.03
C SER A 529 19.87 -0.90 15.69
N PRO A 530 19.74 0.07 16.62
CA PRO A 530 20.31 1.42 16.46
C PRO A 530 21.78 1.40 16.05
N GLU A 531 22.57 0.47 16.59
CA GLU A 531 23.99 0.30 16.28
C GLU A 531 24.20 -0.14 14.82
N THR A 532 23.48 -1.18 14.37
CA THR A 532 23.59 -1.68 12.98
C THR A 532 23.14 -0.66 11.94
N LEU A 533 22.12 0.14 12.24
CA LEU A 533 21.65 1.24 11.36
C LEU A 533 22.75 2.30 11.15
N SER A 534 23.56 2.58 12.17
CA SER A 534 24.65 3.55 12.08
C SER A 534 25.86 3.02 11.26
N LEU A 535 26.13 1.71 11.33
CA LEU A 535 27.29 1.07 10.70
C LEU A 535 27.07 0.77 9.21
N GLU A 536 25.87 0.34 8.82
CA GLU A 536 25.56 -0.03 7.42
C GLU A 536 25.06 1.14 6.54
N SER A 537 25.42 2.38 6.89
CA SER A 537 25.02 3.58 6.13
C SER A 537 25.76 3.75 4.79
N LYS A 538 26.74 2.89 4.50
CA LYS A 538 27.49 2.95 3.24
C LYS A 538 26.62 2.49 2.07
N ARG A 539 26.44 3.43 1.15
CA ARG A 539 25.71 3.31 -0.11
C ARG A 539 26.25 2.15 -0.95
N ASN A 540 25.37 1.23 -1.35
CA ASN A 540 25.71 0.11 -2.22
C ASN A 540 24.79 0.11 -3.47
N PRO A 541 25.07 0.94 -4.48
CA PRO A 541 24.28 0.97 -5.71
C PRO A 541 24.44 -0.36 -6.46
N PRO A 542 23.47 -0.75 -7.31
CA PRO A 542 23.54 -2.01 -8.01
C PRO A 542 24.70 -2.05 -9.01
N GLU A 543 25.30 -3.22 -9.18
CA GLU A 543 26.26 -3.47 -10.25
C GLU A 543 25.54 -3.60 -11.58
N LEU A 544 26.01 -2.87 -12.59
CA LEU A 544 25.54 -3.00 -13.96
C LEU A 544 26.51 -3.84 -14.77
N VAL A 545 25.98 -4.59 -15.74
CA VAL A 545 26.76 -5.41 -16.67
C VAL A 545 27.34 -4.51 -17.77
N GLU A 546 28.65 -4.63 -17.98
CA GLU A 546 29.36 -3.88 -19.02
C GLU A 546 28.77 -4.15 -20.41
N GLY A 547 28.48 -3.10 -21.16
CA GLY A 547 27.96 -3.16 -22.53
C GLY A 547 26.49 -3.59 -22.66
N GLN A 548 25.80 -3.87 -21.55
CA GLN A 548 24.34 -4.08 -21.55
C GLN A 548 23.62 -2.73 -21.70
N ASP A 549 22.60 -2.71 -22.54
CA ASP A 549 21.74 -1.54 -22.71
C ASP A 549 20.58 -1.58 -21.72
N TYR A 550 20.55 -0.61 -20.82
CA TYR A 550 19.53 -0.48 -19.78
C TYR A 550 18.48 0.54 -20.18
N GLN A 551 17.34 0.05 -20.67
CA GLN A 551 16.16 0.88 -20.92
C GLN A 551 15.49 1.24 -19.60
N VAL A 552 15.30 2.52 -19.31
CA VAL A 552 14.66 2.95 -18.05
C VAL A 552 13.16 2.68 -18.08
N GLY A 553 12.53 2.88 -19.24
CA GLY A 553 11.08 2.77 -19.41
C GLY A 553 10.51 1.38 -19.14
N THR A 554 9.20 1.32 -18.91
CA THR A 554 8.48 0.07 -18.62
C THR A 554 7.96 -0.67 -19.86
N ALA A 555 7.90 0.00 -21.02
CA ALA A 555 7.27 -0.56 -22.23
C ALA A 555 8.10 -1.65 -22.94
N SER A 556 9.39 -1.74 -22.66
CA SER A 556 10.35 -2.61 -23.39
C SER A 556 10.65 -3.94 -22.72
N LEU A 557 10.00 -4.26 -21.59
CA LEU A 557 10.35 -5.43 -20.77
C LEU A 557 9.72 -6.72 -21.29
N ASN A 558 10.54 -7.67 -21.74
CA ASN A 558 10.10 -9.05 -21.88
C ASN A 558 10.34 -9.80 -20.56
N LEU A 559 9.28 -9.92 -19.76
CA LEU A 559 9.30 -10.52 -18.43
C LEU A 559 9.69 -12.01 -18.40
N ARG A 560 9.91 -12.64 -19.55
CA ARG A 560 10.41 -14.02 -19.68
C ARG A 560 11.93 -14.10 -19.85
N ARG A 561 12.62 -12.98 -20.13
CA ARG A 561 14.08 -12.95 -20.37
C ARG A 561 14.81 -12.48 -19.12
N LYS A 562 15.80 -13.25 -18.69
CA LYS A 562 16.57 -12.96 -17.48
C LYS A 562 17.34 -11.65 -17.59
N GLU A 563 17.86 -11.33 -18.77
CA GLU A 563 18.59 -10.09 -19.03
C GLU A 563 17.71 -8.85 -18.81
N ASP A 564 16.44 -8.94 -19.22
CA ASP A 564 15.45 -7.87 -19.08
C ASP A 564 15.02 -7.67 -17.62
N LEU A 565 14.99 -8.75 -16.83
CA LEU A 565 14.74 -8.67 -15.39
C LEU A 565 15.92 -8.02 -14.64
N ARG A 566 17.16 -8.39 -14.96
CA ARG A 566 18.37 -7.72 -14.44
C ARG A 566 18.42 -6.24 -14.84
N ALA A 567 17.84 -5.90 -16.01
CA ALA A 567 17.76 -4.51 -16.45
C ALA A 567 16.93 -3.63 -15.50
N ARG A 568 16.18 -4.18 -14.53
CA ARG A 568 15.48 -3.42 -13.48
C ARG A 568 16.37 -2.83 -12.40
N ALA A 569 17.62 -3.27 -12.32
CA ALA A 569 18.65 -2.59 -11.54
C ALA A 569 18.75 -1.08 -11.86
N ILE A 570 18.44 -0.68 -13.11
CA ILE A 570 18.57 0.71 -13.55
C ILE A 570 17.72 1.68 -12.72
N ILE A 571 16.56 1.26 -12.23
CA ILE A 571 15.70 2.13 -11.40
C ILE A 571 16.39 2.45 -10.07
N SER A 572 17.10 1.47 -9.49
CA SER A 572 17.91 1.69 -8.29
C SER A 572 19.16 2.55 -8.53
N CYS A 573 19.48 2.85 -9.79
CA CYS A 573 20.54 3.81 -10.14
C CYS A 573 20.04 5.27 -10.12
N LEU A 574 18.72 5.49 -10.10
CA LEU A 574 18.08 6.82 -10.18
C LEU A 574 17.83 7.38 -8.78
N VAL A 575 18.79 8.14 -8.25
CA VAL A 575 18.87 8.44 -6.82
C VAL A 575 18.03 9.66 -6.45
N GLY A 576 16.82 9.45 -5.89
CA GLY A 576 15.98 10.42 -5.15
C GLY A 576 15.46 11.65 -5.91
N ASP A 577 16.16 12.09 -6.95
CA ASP A 577 15.88 13.28 -7.76
C ASP A 577 15.10 12.92 -9.04
N TRP A 578 14.47 11.75 -9.08
CA TRP A 578 13.78 11.19 -10.24
C TRP A 578 12.31 10.89 -9.93
N ASN A 579 11.46 11.09 -10.92
CA ASN A 579 10.08 10.59 -10.95
C ASN A 579 10.05 9.10 -11.26
N ASN A 580 8.85 8.54 -11.21
CA ASN A 580 8.61 7.14 -11.54
C ASN A 580 9.01 6.82 -12.97
N GLY A 581 9.39 5.56 -13.19
CA GLY A 581 9.58 5.03 -14.52
C GLY A 581 8.24 5.02 -15.26
N GLU A 582 8.20 5.70 -16.39
CA GLU A 582 7.08 5.74 -17.33
C GLU A 582 7.37 4.82 -18.52
N ALA A 583 6.48 4.77 -19.52
CA ALA A 583 6.66 3.92 -20.69
C ALA A 583 7.99 4.20 -21.43
N PHE A 584 8.40 5.47 -21.53
CA PHE A 584 9.59 5.90 -22.25
C PHE A 584 10.88 5.88 -21.42
N GLY A 585 10.80 6.11 -20.10
CA GLY A 585 11.95 6.48 -19.27
C GLY A 585 11.53 7.11 -17.95
N ALA A 586 12.40 7.89 -17.32
CA ALA A 586 12.09 8.60 -16.08
C ALA A 586 12.47 10.07 -16.15
N TRP A 587 11.58 10.97 -15.73
CA TRP A 587 11.84 12.40 -15.64
C TRP A 587 12.58 12.79 -14.37
N ALA A 588 13.57 13.65 -14.45
CA ALA A 588 14.18 14.30 -13.29
C ALA A 588 13.19 15.26 -12.60
N LYS A 589 13.15 15.21 -11.26
CA LYS A 589 12.38 16.11 -10.36
C LYS A 589 13.09 17.43 -10.09
N LYS A 590 14.41 17.49 -10.32
CA LYS A 590 15.28 18.65 -10.08
C LYS A 590 16.16 18.92 -11.28
N SER A 591 16.66 20.15 -11.38
CA SER A 591 17.58 20.54 -12.44
C SER A 591 18.88 19.75 -12.45
N ALA A 592 19.33 19.26 -11.29
CA ALA A 592 20.45 18.35 -11.17
C ALA A 592 19.93 17.02 -10.61
N ALA A 593 19.96 15.96 -11.42
CA ALA A 593 19.53 14.63 -11.01
C ALA A 593 20.70 13.66 -11.00
N ARG A 594 20.82 12.90 -9.92
CA ARG A 594 21.96 12.01 -9.69
C ARG A 594 21.71 10.60 -10.23
N VAL A 595 22.72 10.04 -10.90
CA VAL A 595 22.74 8.65 -11.33
C VAL A 595 23.96 7.98 -10.73
N CYS A 596 23.78 6.76 -10.23
CA CYS A 596 24.87 6.04 -9.58
C CYS A 596 24.72 4.53 -9.69
N PHE A 597 25.81 3.85 -10.05
CA PHE A 597 25.88 2.39 -10.19
C PHE A 597 27.29 1.88 -9.89
N ARG A 598 27.44 0.56 -9.72
CA ARG A 598 28.76 -0.09 -9.63
C ARG A 598 29.17 -0.63 -11.00
N ALA A 599 30.42 -0.36 -11.40
CA ALA A 599 31.05 -0.97 -12.55
C ALA A 599 31.65 -2.34 -12.20
N ALA A 600 31.90 -3.19 -13.19
CA ALA A 600 32.55 -4.47 -12.97
C ALA A 600 33.90 -4.32 -12.23
N PRO A 601 34.28 -5.29 -11.37
CA PRO A 601 35.49 -5.19 -10.55
C PRO A 601 36.76 -4.90 -11.37
N GLY A 602 37.62 -4.03 -10.83
CA GLY A 602 38.93 -3.71 -11.43
C GLY A 602 38.91 -2.62 -12.51
N ILE A 603 37.73 -2.12 -12.91
CA ILE A 603 37.64 -0.98 -13.84
C ILE A 603 37.95 0.32 -13.09
N LYS A 604 38.90 1.10 -13.59
CA LYS A 604 39.26 2.42 -13.02
C LYS A 604 38.53 3.58 -13.68
N LYS A 605 38.14 3.40 -14.95
CA LYS A 605 37.53 4.46 -15.76
C LYS A 605 36.58 3.86 -16.79
N VAL A 606 35.42 4.48 -16.93
CA VAL A 606 34.36 4.05 -17.85
C VAL A 606 34.00 5.15 -18.83
N THR A 607 33.51 4.76 -20.00
CA THR A 607 32.72 5.61 -20.89
C THR A 607 31.26 5.27 -20.70
N VAL A 608 30.46 6.27 -20.30
CA VAL A 608 29.02 6.16 -20.08
C VAL A 608 28.30 6.74 -21.28
N TYR A 609 27.30 6.01 -21.78
CA TYR A 609 26.41 6.40 -22.87
C TYR A 609 25.01 6.62 -22.30
N LEU A 610 24.43 7.80 -22.52
CA LEU A 610 23.09 8.14 -22.05
C LEU A 610 22.21 8.55 -23.22
N THR A 611 21.04 7.93 -23.33
CA THR A 611 19.95 8.44 -24.17
C THR A 611 19.03 9.28 -23.31
N LEU A 612 18.89 10.55 -23.68
CA LEU A 612 18.11 11.52 -22.94
C LEU A 612 16.97 12.05 -23.80
N THR A 613 15.94 12.55 -23.13
CA THR A 613 14.89 13.35 -23.72
C THR A 613 14.69 14.61 -22.89
N LEU A 614 14.11 15.62 -23.51
CA LEU A 614 13.91 16.95 -22.93
C LEU A 614 12.42 17.29 -23.10
N PRO A 615 11.77 17.92 -22.10
CA PRO A 615 10.42 18.47 -22.28
C PRO A 615 10.27 19.29 -23.57
N GLY A 616 9.09 19.30 -24.18
CA GLY A 616 8.89 19.96 -25.48
C GLY A 616 9.06 21.48 -25.49
N ASN A 617 9.03 22.14 -24.32
CA ASN A 617 8.94 23.59 -24.16
C ASN A 617 10.18 24.24 -23.50
N ILE A 618 11.39 23.72 -23.71
CA ILE A 618 12.60 24.26 -23.05
C ILE A 618 13.28 25.30 -23.94
N GLY A 619 13.73 26.39 -23.34
CA GLY A 619 14.50 27.44 -24.04
C GLY A 619 15.95 27.06 -24.39
N SER A 620 16.41 25.88 -24.01
CA SER A 620 17.73 25.34 -24.34
C SER A 620 17.71 23.83 -24.35
N ASN A 621 18.41 23.23 -25.32
CA ASN A 621 18.65 21.78 -25.37
C ASN A 621 19.98 21.39 -24.72
N GLU A 622 20.61 22.32 -24.01
CA GLU A 622 21.89 22.11 -23.36
C GLU A 622 21.71 21.38 -22.01
N ILE A 623 22.59 20.41 -21.77
CA ILE A 623 22.75 19.76 -20.48
C ILE A 623 24.24 19.76 -20.11
N ALA A 624 24.54 19.61 -18.83
CA ALA A 624 25.88 19.49 -18.33
C ALA A 624 26.00 18.25 -17.44
N ILE A 625 27.06 17.46 -17.63
CA ILE A 625 27.37 16.32 -16.80
C ILE A 625 28.44 16.71 -15.77
N ARG A 626 28.16 16.45 -14.50
CA ARG A 626 29.10 16.66 -13.38
C ARG A 626 29.47 15.31 -12.76
N THR A 627 30.72 14.90 -12.88
CA THR A 627 31.27 13.70 -12.24
C THR A 627 31.84 14.05 -10.87
N ALA A 628 31.94 13.07 -9.96
CA ALA A 628 32.38 13.32 -8.58
C ALA A 628 33.87 13.74 -8.44
N LYS A 629 34.74 13.37 -9.38
CA LYS A 629 36.21 13.56 -9.32
C LYS A 629 36.78 14.55 -10.36
N ALA A 630 35.95 15.26 -11.13
CA ALA A 630 36.45 16.19 -12.15
C ALA A 630 37.45 17.20 -11.54
N THR A 631 38.72 17.08 -11.91
CA THR A 631 39.83 17.95 -11.45
C THR A 631 39.74 19.36 -12.04
N SER A 632 38.91 19.56 -13.07
CA SER A 632 38.47 20.88 -13.53
C SER A 632 37.04 21.14 -13.06
N ASN A 633 36.77 22.36 -12.58
CA ASN A 633 35.44 22.82 -12.19
C ASN A 633 34.43 22.90 -13.37
N ASP A 634 34.83 22.53 -14.58
CA ASP A 634 34.02 22.67 -15.79
C ASP A 634 33.28 21.36 -16.11
N PRO A 635 31.93 21.37 -16.11
CA PRO A 635 31.14 20.20 -16.49
C PRO A 635 31.23 19.94 -18.00
N CYS A 636 31.16 18.67 -18.40
CA CYS A 636 31.04 18.31 -19.81
C CYS A 636 29.64 18.73 -20.33
N ARG A 637 29.59 19.64 -21.30
CA ARG A 637 28.35 20.17 -21.86
C ARG A 637 27.96 19.45 -23.14
N PHE A 638 26.68 19.16 -23.28
CA PHE A 638 26.11 18.47 -24.44
C PHE A 638 24.84 19.15 -24.91
N PHE A 639 24.54 19.03 -26.20
CA PHE A 639 23.24 19.40 -26.76
C PHE A 639 22.44 18.15 -27.07
N VAL A 640 21.28 17.99 -26.43
CA VAL A 640 20.38 16.86 -26.67
C VAL A 640 19.62 17.09 -27.98
N ARG A 641 19.66 16.12 -28.89
CA ARG A 641 18.98 16.17 -30.20
C ARG A 641 18.16 14.89 -30.37
N GLY A 642 16.86 14.98 -30.10
CA GLY A 642 15.98 13.80 -30.09
C GLY A 642 16.53 12.71 -29.15
N HIS A 643 16.54 11.46 -29.61
CA HIS A 643 17.06 10.32 -28.86
C HIS A 643 18.52 9.96 -29.21
N GLN A 644 19.34 10.94 -29.62
CA GLN A 644 20.77 10.70 -29.82
C GLN A 644 21.50 10.53 -28.49
N PRO A 645 22.24 9.42 -28.28
CA PRO A 645 22.96 9.23 -27.05
C PRO A 645 24.17 10.16 -26.99
N ILE A 646 24.44 10.63 -25.78
CA ILE A 646 25.67 11.36 -25.44
C ILE A 646 26.65 10.39 -24.78
N ALA A 647 27.94 10.67 -24.90
CA ALA A 647 28.99 9.89 -24.25
C ALA A 647 29.94 10.78 -23.46
N PHE A 648 30.33 10.34 -22.27
CA PHE A 648 31.34 11.00 -21.44
C PHE A 648 32.14 9.97 -20.65
N GLU A 649 33.33 10.36 -20.22
CA GLU A 649 34.16 9.54 -19.35
C GLU A 649 33.87 9.83 -17.87
N CYS A 650 33.88 8.79 -17.05
CA CYS A 650 33.72 8.90 -15.61
C CYS A 650 34.73 8.00 -14.90
N ASP A 651 35.37 8.52 -13.86
CA ASP A 651 36.24 7.73 -13.01
C ASP A 651 35.40 6.82 -12.10
N VAL A 652 35.92 5.63 -11.85
CA VAL A 652 35.37 4.68 -10.88
C VAL A 652 36.08 4.92 -9.55
N ASP A 653 35.33 5.02 -8.45
CA ASP A 653 35.93 5.15 -7.12
C ASP A 653 36.49 3.83 -6.57
N GLU A 654 37.06 3.86 -5.37
CA GLU A 654 37.71 2.71 -4.74
C GLU A 654 36.72 1.58 -4.41
N ASP A 655 35.43 1.89 -4.25
CA ASP A 655 34.35 0.95 -3.99
C ASP A 655 33.70 0.43 -5.30
N GLY A 656 34.28 0.77 -6.46
CA GLY A 656 33.78 0.39 -7.79
C GLY A 656 32.62 1.26 -8.28
N VAL A 657 32.33 2.39 -7.63
CA VAL A 657 31.14 3.20 -7.89
C VAL A 657 31.41 4.25 -8.96
N VAL A 658 30.45 4.37 -9.88
CA VAL A 658 30.32 5.44 -10.86
C VAL A 658 29.23 6.40 -10.38
N ASP A 659 29.55 7.69 -10.26
CA ASP A 659 28.63 8.70 -9.74
C ASP A 659 28.73 10.01 -10.53
N PHE A 660 27.59 10.43 -11.08
CA PHE A 660 27.48 11.68 -11.80
C PHE A 660 26.09 12.31 -11.64
N ARG A 661 26.01 13.60 -11.96
CA ARG A 661 24.76 14.36 -12.04
C ARG A 661 24.53 14.85 -13.46
N ILE A 662 23.30 14.69 -13.92
CA ILE A 662 22.80 15.28 -15.15
C ILE A 662 22.17 16.61 -14.76
N VAL A 663 22.77 17.70 -15.21
CA VAL A 663 22.33 19.08 -14.94
C VAL A 663 21.65 19.61 -16.20
N THR A 664 20.35 19.84 -16.12
CA THR A 664 19.61 20.45 -17.21
C THR A 664 19.85 21.97 -17.17
N MET A 665 20.19 22.59 -18.31
CA MET A 665 20.48 24.02 -18.41
C MET A 665 19.29 24.78 -19.01
N GLY A 666 18.92 25.93 -18.46
CA GLY A 666 17.86 26.81 -18.99
C GLY A 666 16.70 27.08 -18.02
N ARG A 667 15.68 27.83 -18.49
CA ARG A 667 14.41 28.04 -17.78
C ARG A 667 13.40 26.98 -18.21
N TYR A 668 12.71 26.39 -17.24
CA TYR A 668 11.71 25.34 -17.43
C TYR A 668 10.32 25.94 -17.25
N SER A 669 9.43 25.66 -18.20
CA SER A 669 8.01 25.96 -18.10
C SER A 669 7.23 24.70 -17.75
N ASP A 670 6.12 24.88 -17.05
CA ASP A 670 5.18 23.80 -16.76
C ASP A 670 4.73 23.11 -18.07
N MET A 671 4.63 21.78 -18.04
CA MET A 671 4.10 21.00 -19.15
C MET A 671 2.56 21.10 -19.12
N PRO A 672 1.88 21.43 -20.22
CA PRO A 672 0.42 21.48 -20.24
C PRO A 672 -0.18 20.14 -19.80
N GLY A 673 -0.98 20.16 -18.73
CA GLY A 673 -1.62 18.95 -18.19
C GLY A 673 -0.76 18.12 -17.24
N ASP A 674 0.47 18.52 -16.94
CA ASP A 674 1.33 17.88 -15.93
C ASP A 674 1.73 18.91 -14.86
N SER A 675 1.28 18.68 -13.62
CA SER A 675 1.56 19.57 -12.48
C SER A 675 2.97 19.40 -11.91
N ARG A 676 3.74 18.40 -12.37
CA ARG A 676 5.10 18.14 -11.92
C ARG A 676 6.09 19.09 -12.58
N LYS A 677 7.14 19.44 -11.84
CA LYS A 677 8.32 20.09 -12.44
C LYS A 677 9.20 19.04 -13.10
N LEU A 678 9.27 19.06 -14.42
CA LEU A 678 10.03 18.11 -15.23
C LEU A 678 11.29 18.77 -15.78
N TYR A 679 12.41 18.06 -15.66
CA TYR A 679 13.71 18.43 -16.23
C TYR A 679 14.12 17.41 -17.28
N CYS A 680 15.41 17.05 -17.42
CA CYS A 680 15.81 15.99 -18.35
C CYS A 680 15.12 14.65 -18.04
N GLY A 681 14.77 13.91 -19.07
CA GLY A 681 14.30 12.52 -18.99
C GLY A 681 15.41 11.56 -19.37
N LEU A 682 15.65 10.54 -18.56
CA LEU A 682 16.56 9.45 -18.89
C LEU A 682 15.79 8.31 -19.54
N VAL A 683 16.20 7.97 -20.77
CA VAL A 683 15.59 6.91 -21.59
C VAL A 683 16.39 5.62 -21.45
N ALA A 684 17.71 5.70 -21.64
CA ALA A 684 18.58 4.55 -21.59
C ALA A 684 19.98 4.89 -21.05
N LEU A 685 20.65 3.88 -20.49
CA LEU A 685 22.02 3.96 -20.00
C LEU A 685 22.79 2.71 -20.43
N THR A 686 24.00 2.90 -20.92
CA THR A 686 24.99 1.84 -21.14
C THR A 686 26.35 2.34 -20.63
N TYR A 687 27.22 1.44 -20.18
CA TYR A 687 28.61 1.78 -19.91
C TYR A 687 29.57 0.70 -20.42
N VAL A 688 30.80 1.10 -20.71
CA VAL A 688 31.93 0.22 -21.03
C VAL A 688 33.20 0.78 -20.42
N ARG A 689 34.22 -0.05 -20.19
CA ARG A 689 35.56 0.47 -19.82
C ARG A 689 36.13 1.32 -20.96
N THR A 690 36.86 2.38 -20.60
CA THR A 690 37.32 3.39 -21.57
C THR A 690 38.30 2.84 -22.62
N ASP A 691 39.07 1.81 -22.25
CA ASP A 691 40.09 1.15 -23.06
C ASP A 691 39.55 0.04 -23.99
N ASP A 692 38.28 -0.38 -23.84
CA ASP A 692 37.64 -1.35 -24.73
C ASP A 692 37.04 -0.66 -25.97
N VAL A 693 37.92 -0.32 -26.91
CA VAL A 693 37.57 0.35 -28.17
C VAL A 693 36.53 -0.46 -28.95
N SER A 694 36.65 -1.79 -28.98
CA SER A 694 35.71 -2.65 -29.70
C SER A 694 34.30 -2.62 -29.10
N ALA A 695 34.16 -2.61 -27.78
CA ALA A 695 32.85 -2.47 -27.12
C ALA A 695 32.22 -1.11 -27.40
N ARG A 696 33.02 -0.04 -27.36
CA ARG A 696 32.58 1.33 -27.69
C ARG A 696 32.06 1.42 -29.13
N LEU A 697 32.74 0.81 -30.10
CA LEU A 697 32.29 0.76 -31.49
C LEU A 697 30.97 0.00 -31.65
N ARG A 698 30.82 -1.17 -31.00
CA ARG A 698 29.56 -1.95 -31.03
C ARG A 698 28.37 -1.15 -30.51
N ILE A 699 28.56 -0.33 -29.46
CA ILE A 699 27.49 0.53 -28.93
C ILE A 699 27.10 1.59 -29.96
N LEU A 700 28.10 2.29 -30.53
CA LEU A 700 27.86 3.31 -31.55
C LEU A 700 27.16 2.75 -32.79
N GLU A 701 27.57 1.57 -33.26
CA GLU A 701 26.90 0.88 -34.38
C GLU A 701 25.43 0.58 -34.06
N ARG A 702 25.14 -0.01 -32.89
CA ARG A 702 23.75 -0.29 -32.47
C ARG A 702 22.89 0.98 -32.46
N THR A 703 23.43 2.07 -31.92
CA THR A 703 22.76 3.37 -31.91
C THR A 703 22.43 3.86 -33.33
N ILE A 704 23.39 3.78 -34.26
CA ILE A 704 23.20 4.22 -35.65
C ILE A 704 22.10 3.39 -36.33
N PHE A 705 22.12 2.06 -36.18
CA PHE A 705 21.12 1.19 -36.79
C PHE A 705 19.71 1.37 -36.19
N GLN A 706 19.60 1.63 -34.89
CA GLN A 706 18.31 1.93 -34.25
C GLN A 706 17.71 3.26 -34.75
N MET A 707 18.53 4.27 -35.05
CA MET A 707 18.07 5.52 -35.65
C MET A 707 17.63 5.37 -37.10
N GLY A 708 18.26 4.48 -37.86
CA GLY A 708 17.88 4.19 -39.24
C GLY A 708 16.51 3.49 -39.37
N ALA A 709 16.13 2.65 -38.40
CA ALA A 709 14.86 1.94 -38.41
C ALA A 709 13.65 2.82 -37.98
N GLY A 710 13.88 3.87 -37.18
CA GLY A 710 12.85 4.79 -36.69
C GLY A 710 12.45 5.92 -37.65
N GLN A 711 13.10 6.05 -38.81
CA GLN A 711 12.70 7.01 -39.86
C GLN A 711 11.73 6.40 -40.91
N SER A 712 11.34 5.13 -40.73
CA SER A 712 10.48 4.39 -41.67
C SER A 712 9.17 3.88 -41.06
N SER A 713 8.73 4.40 -39.91
CA SER A 713 7.45 4.05 -39.27
C SER A 713 6.56 5.25 -39.04
#